data_AF-A0A947AWS3-F1
#
_entry.id   AF-A0A947AWS3-F1
#
_cell.length_a   1.000
_cell.length_b   1.000
_cell.length_c   1.000
_cell.angle_alpha   90.00
_cell.angle_beta   90.00
_cell.angle_gamma   90.00
#
_symmetry.space_group_name_H-M   'P 1'
#
loop_
_entity.id
_entity.type
_entity.pdbx_description
1 polymer ?
#
loop_
_entity_poly.entity_id
_entity_poly.type
_entity_poly.pdbx_seq_one_letter_code
_entity_poly.pdbx_strand_id
1 'polypeptide(L)'
;MKILLLAILLSLSTLFAQDPQYSLIDVSQGFAEAVAIDINNQGQVVGLGITNLELGFSLAFFWESGNTTIISPGTAIAINDSGWVLVANDQGDSLSLWKNGATISLNPIPSNTYLATLEYGLDEVITADVNNQNIVVASFVDLSGDPVLGYIWQNETWSLLPSPTGFDNHAATKINENNEISGFYWNSSEGIERPLYWQNNMPFSFSFHGYATSLNEDLTLVGGFDSPGQAGGGWKWENFILDTLFTLLPSYDINENSTVIGAGGELYQDGNIYDIESILDSTGNNYSPIYLIGINDADQIAAWANFNNSLRAALLSPKILQLTSPKAGELWIAGEKDTIKWISSQVETIEIELSLDNGNTYETFEILYPASNLQYVWDIPDTLLSRKCKIRITDESATTFSSESDSFKIKGYYLTRVTPAGDYEKFVPNEDGWQFGNSTANLWPPQWWQQFNYTGIDPITNKPYPFQFIGINNFTHPDWQLWVETFGTNQSYWSTILGLYIANSVKRWNSFRGIWGGSCYGFAASSFLGFNYKTEFLNKHPGISNYTNIFELSITDSIRKIINHYYTHQQSQSDANNWAANYNNPPITTLNQIKQMFLSEDTNIRTISLINQQPGGGGHTVAPFKVEEYSNVPGRYRIYVYDSNAPSSDTSFIVVDSTLNTWVDSLGLGWAGQIGLFLEQPITNYLSTPVLPGGDNPIASVRGGSLIEFYAEYNSEYLITNTLGESVGFLQDSVIFDLNEGFPVIPKTGMPHPPIGYYIP
;
A
#
# COMPACT_ATOMS: atom_id res chain seq x y z
N MET A 1 -26.48 -6.84 -45.19
CA MET A 1 -25.14 -6.56 -45.78
C MET A 1 -24.93 -5.06 -45.89
N LYS A 2 -24.62 -4.43 -44.74
CA LYS A 2 -23.99 -3.11 -44.52
C LYS A 2 -23.85 -2.95 -42.99
N ILE A 3 -23.27 -3.97 -42.37
CA ILE A 3 -22.85 -4.00 -40.96
C ILE A 3 -21.38 -4.42 -41.06
N LEU A 4 -20.53 -3.50 -41.49
CA LEU A 4 -19.07 -3.63 -41.49
C LEU A 4 -18.47 -2.30 -41.99
N LEU A 5 -18.63 -1.20 -41.26
CA LEU A 5 -17.73 -0.02 -41.32
C LEU A 5 -18.20 1.06 -40.33
N LEU A 6 -17.96 0.90 -39.03
CA LEU A 6 -17.90 2.04 -38.10
C LEU A 6 -17.19 1.70 -36.77
N ALA A 7 -16.20 0.80 -36.78
CA ALA A 7 -15.42 0.44 -35.58
C ALA A 7 -14.07 1.19 -35.48
N ILE A 8 -13.94 2.37 -36.09
CA ILE A 8 -12.69 3.14 -36.04
C ILE A 8 -13.03 4.62 -35.94
N LEU A 9 -13.05 5.15 -34.70
CA LEU A 9 -12.55 6.46 -34.27
C LEU A 9 -13.29 6.88 -32.99
N LEU A 10 -12.64 6.68 -31.84
CA LEU A 10 -12.59 7.59 -30.68
C LEU A 10 -11.80 6.88 -29.57
N SER A 11 -10.49 7.12 -29.50
CA SER A 11 -9.70 6.88 -28.29
C SER A 11 -8.94 8.16 -27.94
N LEU A 12 -9.55 8.96 -27.07
CA LEU A 12 -8.83 9.95 -26.28
C LEU A 12 -8.87 9.45 -24.85
N SER A 13 -7.70 8.99 -24.41
CA SER A 13 -7.43 8.46 -23.07
C SER A 13 -7.76 9.48 -22.00
N THR A 14 -8.84 9.24 -21.29
CA THR A 14 -9.03 9.60 -19.88
C THR A 14 -8.71 8.36 -19.04
N LEU A 15 -8.27 8.54 -17.80
CA LEU A 15 -7.99 7.44 -16.86
C LEU A 15 -9.22 6.51 -16.83
N PHE A 16 -9.09 5.26 -17.28
CA PHE A 16 -10.22 4.35 -17.40
C PHE A 16 -10.75 3.99 -16.00
N ALA A 17 -12.00 4.35 -15.73
CA ALA A 17 -12.83 3.49 -14.88
C ALA A 17 -12.92 2.13 -15.58
N GLN A 18 -12.82 1.05 -14.81
CA GLN A 18 -13.05 -0.31 -15.32
C GLN A 18 -14.51 -0.43 -15.73
N ASP A 19 -14.79 -1.10 -16.86
CA ASP A 19 -16.17 -1.36 -17.29
C ASP A 19 -16.92 -2.07 -16.15
N PRO A 20 -18.13 -1.61 -15.78
CA PRO A 20 -18.91 -2.23 -14.71
C PRO A 20 -19.12 -3.70 -15.04
N GLN A 21 -18.69 -4.57 -14.13
CA GLN A 21 -18.82 -6.02 -14.28
C GLN A 21 -20.05 -6.50 -13.55
N TYR A 22 -20.80 -7.39 -14.19
CA TYR A 22 -22.01 -7.97 -13.62
C TYR A 22 -21.86 -9.49 -13.47
N SER A 23 -22.53 -10.01 -12.45
CA SER A 23 -22.83 -11.43 -12.29
C SER A 23 -24.27 -11.70 -12.72
N LEU A 24 -24.55 -12.88 -13.26
CA LEU A 24 -25.89 -13.28 -13.70
C LEU A 24 -26.48 -14.35 -12.80
N ILE A 25 -27.72 -14.12 -12.37
CA ILE A 25 -28.57 -15.12 -11.70
C ILE A 25 -29.75 -15.44 -12.63
N ASP A 26 -29.90 -16.70 -13.03
CA ASP A 26 -31.08 -17.16 -13.76
C ASP A 26 -32.29 -17.26 -12.81
N VAL A 27 -33.31 -16.43 -13.06
CA VAL A 27 -34.54 -16.36 -12.25
C VAL A 27 -35.71 -17.14 -12.87
N SER A 28 -35.48 -17.82 -13.99
CA SER A 28 -36.50 -18.54 -14.78
C SER A 28 -36.77 -19.98 -14.31
N GLN A 29 -36.35 -20.35 -13.09
CA GLN A 29 -36.49 -21.71 -12.58
C GLN A 29 -37.94 -22.22 -12.66
N GLY A 30 -38.12 -23.39 -13.28
CA GLY A 30 -39.44 -24.02 -13.47
C GLY A 30 -40.13 -23.69 -14.80
N PHE A 31 -39.53 -22.84 -15.64
CA PHE A 31 -40.06 -22.49 -16.96
C PHE A 31 -39.20 -23.01 -18.12
N ALA A 32 -39.83 -23.35 -19.23
CA ALA A 32 -39.14 -23.68 -20.48
C ALA A 32 -38.49 -22.42 -21.08
N GLU A 33 -39.22 -21.31 -21.07
CA GLU A 33 -38.77 -19.97 -21.45
C GLU A 33 -39.36 -18.94 -20.49
N ALA A 34 -38.64 -17.86 -20.18
CA ALA A 34 -39.17 -16.78 -19.37
C ALA A 34 -38.54 -15.43 -19.72
N VAL A 35 -39.25 -14.36 -19.39
CA VAL A 35 -38.83 -12.96 -19.53
C VAL A 35 -39.02 -12.23 -18.21
N ALA A 36 -38.09 -11.35 -17.87
CA ALA A 36 -38.27 -10.40 -16.78
C ALA A 36 -39.07 -9.19 -17.29
N ILE A 37 -39.88 -8.62 -16.40
CA ILE A 37 -40.76 -7.49 -16.70
C ILE A 37 -40.41 -6.29 -15.83
N ASP A 38 -40.10 -6.51 -14.55
CA ASP A 38 -39.79 -5.41 -13.64
C ASP A 38 -38.99 -5.88 -12.41
N ILE A 39 -38.33 -4.94 -11.73
CA ILE A 39 -37.54 -5.15 -10.52
C ILE A 39 -37.80 -4.04 -9.50
N ASN A 40 -37.79 -4.40 -8.23
CA ASN A 40 -37.85 -3.41 -7.14
C ASN A 40 -36.51 -3.23 -6.40
N ASN A 41 -36.47 -2.29 -5.46
CA ASN A 41 -35.30 -2.00 -4.63
C ASN A 41 -34.95 -3.09 -3.59
N GLN A 42 -35.75 -4.16 -3.49
CA GLN A 42 -35.39 -5.36 -2.74
C GLN A 42 -34.69 -6.42 -3.62
N GLY A 43 -34.52 -6.15 -4.91
CA GLY A 43 -33.98 -7.10 -5.89
C GLY A 43 -34.96 -8.21 -6.24
N GLN A 44 -36.25 -8.03 -5.99
CA GLN A 44 -37.29 -8.97 -6.39
C GLN A 44 -37.65 -8.72 -7.85
N VAL A 45 -37.76 -9.78 -8.64
CA VAL A 45 -38.02 -9.70 -10.08
C VAL A 45 -39.38 -10.31 -10.39
N VAL A 46 -40.19 -9.63 -11.18
CA VAL A 46 -41.44 -10.19 -11.72
C VAL A 46 -41.32 -10.40 -13.21
N GLY A 47 -42.08 -11.35 -13.74
CA GLY A 47 -42.04 -11.64 -15.16
C GLY A 47 -43.06 -12.65 -15.63
N LEU A 48 -42.88 -13.12 -16.86
CA LEU A 48 -43.73 -14.09 -17.53
C LEU A 48 -42.92 -15.33 -17.94
N GLY A 49 -43.48 -16.51 -17.72
CA GLY A 49 -42.81 -17.77 -18.05
C GLY A 49 -43.74 -18.77 -18.72
N ILE A 50 -43.22 -19.49 -19.71
CA ILE A 50 -43.91 -20.58 -20.42
C ILE A 50 -43.50 -21.91 -19.79
N THR A 51 -44.45 -22.65 -19.22
CA THR A 51 -44.16 -23.94 -18.58
C THR A 51 -44.05 -25.10 -19.58
N ASN A 52 -44.79 -25.03 -20.70
CA ASN A 52 -44.74 -26.00 -21.78
C ASN A 52 -44.93 -25.32 -23.14
N LEU A 53 -43.91 -25.39 -23.98
CA LEU A 53 -43.88 -24.78 -25.31
C LEU A 53 -44.97 -25.32 -26.26
N GLU A 54 -45.48 -26.53 -26.05
CA GLU A 54 -46.56 -27.11 -26.87
C GLU A 54 -47.93 -26.54 -26.52
N LEU A 55 -48.12 -26.10 -25.26
CA LEU A 55 -49.39 -25.59 -24.76
C LEU A 55 -49.48 -24.07 -24.83
N GLY A 56 -48.35 -23.36 -24.84
CA GLY A 56 -48.27 -21.92 -25.08
C GLY A 56 -48.86 -21.04 -23.96
N PHE A 57 -49.13 -21.58 -22.77
CA PHE A 57 -49.62 -20.77 -21.66
C PHE A 57 -48.46 -20.08 -20.94
N SER A 58 -48.47 -18.75 -20.96
CA SER A 58 -47.63 -17.90 -20.11
C SER A 58 -48.24 -17.79 -18.72
N LEU A 59 -47.41 -17.86 -17.68
CA LEU A 59 -47.77 -17.64 -16.29
C LEU A 59 -46.93 -16.51 -15.73
N ALA A 60 -47.55 -15.62 -14.97
CA ALA A 60 -46.83 -14.64 -14.18
C ALA A 60 -45.99 -15.33 -13.09
N PHE A 61 -44.80 -14.80 -12.84
CA PHE A 61 -43.95 -15.24 -11.75
C PHE A 61 -43.42 -14.06 -10.94
N PHE A 62 -43.10 -14.36 -9.68
CA PHE A 62 -42.38 -13.50 -8.76
C PHE A 62 -41.16 -14.26 -8.26
N TRP A 63 -39.99 -13.68 -8.40
CA TRP A 63 -38.73 -14.22 -7.92
C TRP A 63 -38.22 -13.42 -6.74
N GLU A 64 -37.83 -14.13 -5.69
CA GLU A 64 -37.19 -13.55 -4.51
C GLU A 64 -36.19 -14.55 -3.92
N SER A 65 -34.95 -14.09 -3.67
CA SER A 65 -33.95 -14.85 -2.91
C SER A 65 -33.75 -16.30 -3.39
N GLY A 66 -33.72 -16.50 -4.71
CA GLY A 66 -33.52 -17.81 -5.34
C GLY A 66 -34.78 -18.68 -5.47
N ASN A 67 -35.96 -18.18 -5.10
CA ASN A 67 -37.23 -18.90 -5.23
C ASN A 67 -38.16 -18.22 -6.23
N THR A 68 -38.69 -18.99 -7.17
CA THR A 68 -39.70 -18.53 -8.14
C THR A 68 -41.10 -18.99 -7.70
N THR A 69 -42.01 -18.05 -7.52
CA THR A 69 -43.43 -18.28 -7.19
C THR A 69 -44.31 -17.95 -8.38
N ILE A 70 -45.20 -18.86 -8.76
CA ILE A 70 -46.18 -18.62 -9.83
C ILE A 70 -47.34 -17.78 -9.28
N ILE A 71 -47.66 -16.70 -9.99
CA ILE A 71 -48.84 -15.88 -9.77
C ILE A 71 -49.91 -16.36 -10.75
N SER A 72 -51.07 -16.77 -10.25
CA SER A 72 -52.17 -17.26 -11.08
C SER A 72 -53.53 -16.92 -10.49
N PRO A 73 -54.53 -16.53 -11.31
CA PRO A 73 -54.43 -16.24 -12.76
C PRO A 73 -53.80 -14.86 -13.05
N GLY A 74 -53.30 -14.65 -14.28
CA GLY A 74 -52.93 -13.33 -14.79
C GLY A 74 -51.48 -13.16 -15.29
N THR A 75 -51.18 -11.92 -15.70
CA THR A 75 -49.93 -11.41 -16.28
C THR A 75 -49.36 -10.35 -15.34
N ALA A 76 -48.10 -10.51 -14.91
CA ALA A 76 -47.39 -9.51 -14.11
C ALA A 76 -46.97 -8.33 -14.98
N ILE A 77 -47.09 -7.11 -14.42
CA ILE A 77 -46.86 -5.85 -15.14
C ILE A 77 -45.76 -5.02 -14.48
N ALA A 78 -45.81 -4.86 -13.15
CA ALA A 78 -44.89 -4.04 -12.38
C ALA A 78 -44.83 -4.52 -10.92
N ILE A 79 -43.83 -4.07 -10.17
CA ILE A 79 -43.65 -4.38 -8.75
C ILE A 79 -43.13 -3.17 -7.98
N ASN A 80 -43.76 -2.84 -6.86
CA ASN A 80 -43.22 -1.81 -5.96
C ASN A 80 -42.24 -2.39 -4.91
N ASP A 81 -41.50 -1.53 -4.21
CA ASP A 81 -40.58 -1.95 -3.14
C ASP A 81 -41.28 -2.55 -1.93
N SER A 82 -42.59 -2.38 -1.80
CA SER A 82 -43.39 -3.07 -0.81
C SER A 82 -43.69 -4.52 -1.22
N GLY A 83 -43.29 -4.97 -2.41
CA GLY A 83 -43.50 -6.32 -2.93
C GLY A 83 -44.93 -6.59 -3.38
N TRP A 84 -45.72 -5.55 -3.68
CA TRP A 84 -47.00 -5.69 -4.36
C TRP A 84 -46.76 -5.72 -5.86
N VAL A 85 -47.22 -6.79 -6.49
CA VAL A 85 -47.12 -7.00 -7.94
C VAL A 85 -48.42 -6.55 -8.58
N LEU A 86 -48.34 -5.66 -9.57
CA LEU A 86 -49.46 -5.32 -10.42
C LEU A 86 -49.70 -6.43 -11.43
N VAL A 87 -50.92 -6.96 -11.44
CA VAL A 87 -51.34 -8.11 -12.25
C VAL A 87 -52.59 -7.76 -13.04
N ALA A 88 -52.57 -8.00 -14.35
CA ALA A 88 -53.76 -8.00 -15.20
C ALA A 88 -54.23 -9.43 -15.49
N ASN A 89 -55.50 -9.62 -15.82
CA ASN A 89 -55.94 -10.88 -16.42
C ASN A 89 -55.55 -10.97 -17.91
N ASP A 90 -55.69 -12.16 -18.49
CA ASP A 90 -55.31 -12.44 -19.88
C ASP A 90 -56.04 -11.55 -20.91
N GLN A 91 -57.20 -11.00 -20.57
CA GLN A 91 -57.99 -10.10 -21.43
C GLN A 91 -57.63 -8.62 -21.25
N GLY A 92 -56.82 -8.27 -20.24
CA GLY A 92 -56.51 -6.89 -19.89
C GLY A 92 -57.69 -6.07 -19.35
N ASP A 93 -58.85 -6.69 -19.09
CA ASP A 93 -60.07 -6.01 -18.64
C ASP A 93 -60.28 -6.08 -17.10
N SER A 94 -59.28 -6.58 -16.37
CA SER A 94 -59.25 -6.59 -14.90
C SER A 94 -57.83 -6.46 -14.37
N LEU A 95 -57.62 -5.55 -13.42
CA LEU A 95 -56.34 -5.38 -12.71
C LEU A 95 -56.47 -5.68 -11.21
N SER A 96 -55.39 -6.16 -10.61
CA SER A 96 -55.25 -6.40 -9.18
C SER A 96 -53.82 -6.22 -8.71
N LEU A 97 -53.64 -5.83 -7.45
CA LEU A 97 -52.35 -5.95 -6.77
C LEU A 97 -52.29 -7.30 -6.06
N TRP A 98 -51.23 -8.06 -6.29
CA TRP A 98 -50.98 -9.35 -5.67
C TRP A 98 -49.76 -9.28 -4.75
N LYS A 99 -49.85 -9.90 -3.57
CA LYS A 99 -48.70 -10.13 -2.69
C LYS A 99 -48.91 -11.37 -1.83
N ASN A 100 -48.04 -12.37 -1.96
CA ASN A 100 -48.06 -13.59 -1.13
C ASN A 100 -49.45 -14.27 -1.05
N GLY A 101 -50.18 -14.29 -2.17
CA GLY A 101 -51.52 -14.87 -2.27
C GLY A 101 -52.68 -13.95 -1.84
N ALA A 102 -52.41 -12.79 -1.25
CA ALA A 102 -53.41 -11.76 -1.04
C ALA A 102 -53.60 -10.93 -2.32
N THR A 103 -54.84 -10.53 -2.61
CA THR A 103 -55.18 -9.70 -3.77
C THR A 103 -56.01 -8.48 -3.37
N ILE A 104 -55.69 -7.33 -3.97
CA ILE A 104 -56.49 -6.10 -3.92
C ILE A 104 -57.02 -5.89 -5.33
N SER A 105 -58.34 -5.89 -5.50
CA SER A 105 -58.94 -5.64 -6.81
C SER A 105 -58.91 -4.14 -7.11
N LEU A 106 -58.46 -3.78 -8.31
CA LEU A 106 -58.47 -2.40 -8.82
C LEU A 106 -59.73 -2.15 -9.68
N ASN A 107 -60.72 -3.03 -9.61
CA ASN A 107 -61.93 -2.97 -10.42
C ASN A 107 -63.04 -2.13 -9.74
N PRO A 108 -63.99 -1.58 -10.52
CA PRO A 108 -64.07 -1.66 -11.99
C PRO A 108 -63.05 -0.74 -12.66
N ILE A 109 -62.37 -1.24 -13.69
CA ILE A 109 -61.65 -0.40 -14.65
C ILE A 109 -62.65 0.49 -15.43
N PRO A 110 -62.18 1.50 -16.18
CA PRO A 110 -63.07 2.30 -17.03
C PRO A 110 -63.95 1.43 -17.94
N SER A 111 -65.19 1.87 -18.16
CA SER A 111 -66.20 1.03 -18.84
C SER A 111 -65.86 0.83 -20.32
N ASN A 112 -65.98 -0.40 -20.81
CA ASN A 112 -65.69 -0.79 -22.21
C ASN A 112 -64.24 -0.53 -22.65
N THR A 113 -63.29 -0.63 -21.72
CA THR A 113 -61.86 -0.51 -22.03
C THR A 113 -61.08 -1.76 -21.60
N TYR A 114 -59.87 -1.91 -22.14
CA TYR A 114 -58.87 -2.88 -21.71
C TYR A 114 -57.51 -2.19 -21.57
N LEU A 115 -56.60 -2.77 -20.80
CA LEU A 115 -55.24 -2.27 -20.60
C LEU A 115 -54.54 -2.14 -21.96
N ALA A 116 -53.98 -0.98 -22.24
CA ALA A 116 -53.32 -0.71 -23.51
C ALA A 116 -51.95 -1.41 -23.57
N THR A 117 -51.72 -2.17 -24.62
CA THR A 117 -50.39 -2.61 -25.04
C THR A 117 -50.00 -1.81 -26.28
N LEU A 118 -48.87 -1.10 -26.21
CA LEU A 118 -48.41 -0.25 -27.30
C LEU A 118 -47.13 -0.86 -27.90
N GLU A 119 -47.22 -1.31 -29.15
CA GLU A 119 -46.08 -1.84 -29.91
C GLU A 119 -45.31 -0.71 -30.60
N TYR A 120 -44.02 -0.59 -30.30
CA TYR A 120 -43.09 0.36 -30.92
C TYR A 120 -41.88 -0.37 -31.50
N GLY A 121 -41.95 -0.69 -32.80
CA GLY A 121 -40.87 -1.40 -33.48
C GLY A 121 -40.79 -2.87 -33.06
N LEU A 122 -39.76 -3.25 -32.30
CA LEU A 122 -39.60 -4.60 -31.72
C LEU A 122 -40.05 -4.69 -30.25
N ASP A 123 -40.40 -3.57 -29.61
CA ASP A 123 -40.65 -3.50 -28.17
C ASP A 123 -42.10 -3.13 -27.84
N GLU A 124 -42.64 -3.76 -26.80
CA GLU A 124 -43.95 -3.49 -26.22
C GLU A 124 -43.75 -2.53 -25.03
N VAL A 125 -44.26 -1.30 -25.11
CA VAL A 125 -44.20 -0.35 -23.99
C VAL A 125 -45.30 -0.70 -23.00
N ILE A 126 -44.89 -1.06 -21.80
CA ILE A 126 -45.80 -1.30 -20.68
C ILE A 126 -46.40 0.05 -20.26
N THR A 127 -47.73 0.14 -20.25
CA THR A 127 -48.44 1.40 -19.96
C THR A 127 -49.07 1.40 -18.57
N ALA A 128 -48.44 0.74 -17.60
CA ALA A 128 -48.92 0.70 -16.23
C ALA A 128 -47.80 0.42 -15.24
N ASP A 129 -47.92 1.00 -14.05
CA ASP A 129 -46.92 0.94 -13.00
C ASP A 129 -47.54 1.19 -11.61
N VAL A 130 -46.82 0.85 -10.54
CA VAL A 130 -47.26 0.96 -9.15
C VAL A 130 -46.15 1.49 -8.23
N ASN A 131 -46.45 2.50 -7.42
CA ASN A 131 -45.52 3.00 -6.40
C ASN A 131 -45.75 2.36 -5.01
N ASN A 132 -44.91 2.68 -4.01
CA ASN A 132 -44.99 2.12 -2.67
C ASN A 132 -46.21 2.57 -1.86
N GLN A 133 -46.93 3.60 -2.30
CA GLN A 133 -48.22 4.00 -1.74
C GLN A 133 -49.37 3.11 -2.26
N ASN A 134 -49.07 2.14 -3.15
CA ASN A 134 -50.01 1.34 -3.92
C ASN A 134 -50.91 2.17 -4.82
N ILE A 135 -50.42 3.34 -5.25
CA ILE A 135 -51.05 4.14 -6.30
C ILE A 135 -50.60 3.54 -7.62
N VAL A 136 -51.57 3.30 -8.51
CA VAL A 136 -51.33 2.64 -9.79
C VAL A 136 -51.62 3.64 -10.90
N VAL A 137 -50.74 3.72 -11.88
CA VAL A 137 -51.04 4.36 -13.16
C VAL A 137 -51.27 3.28 -14.20
N ALA A 138 -52.24 3.48 -15.08
CA ALA A 138 -52.50 2.57 -16.19
C ALA A 138 -53.15 3.29 -17.36
N SER A 139 -52.79 2.93 -18.58
CA SER A 139 -53.43 3.44 -19.78
C SER A 139 -54.42 2.43 -20.35
N PHE A 140 -55.60 2.90 -20.71
CA PHE A 140 -56.69 2.06 -21.19
C PHE A 140 -57.11 2.49 -22.60
N VAL A 141 -57.45 1.50 -23.42
CA VAL A 141 -57.97 1.69 -24.78
C VAL A 141 -59.39 1.12 -24.87
N ASP A 142 -60.24 1.74 -25.68
CA ASP A 142 -61.61 1.28 -25.86
C ASP A 142 -61.72 0.10 -26.85
N LEU A 143 -62.89 -0.56 -26.88
CA LEU A 143 -63.16 -1.67 -27.81
C LEU A 143 -63.13 -1.27 -29.32
N SER A 144 -63.11 0.03 -29.65
CA SER A 144 -62.92 0.53 -31.01
C SER A 144 -61.44 0.71 -31.39
N GLY A 145 -60.53 0.65 -30.42
CA GLY A 145 -59.09 0.82 -30.61
C GLY A 145 -58.59 2.26 -30.50
N ASP A 146 -59.45 3.23 -30.13
CA ASP A 146 -59.10 4.66 -29.98
C ASP A 146 -60.21 5.40 -29.19
N PRO A 147 -59.91 6.25 -28.20
CA PRO A 147 -58.58 6.72 -27.80
C PRO A 147 -57.91 5.90 -26.68
N VAL A 148 -56.59 5.99 -26.59
CA VAL A 148 -55.81 5.53 -25.43
C VAL A 148 -55.71 6.67 -24.43
N LEU A 149 -56.09 6.41 -23.19
CA LEU A 149 -56.13 7.40 -22.11
C LEU A 149 -55.47 6.87 -20.84
N GLY A 150 -54.63 7.70 -20.23
CA GLY A 150 -53.98 7.42 -18.96
C GLY A 150 -54.90 7.68 -17.77
N TYR A 151 -54.92 6.77 -16.81
CA TYR A 151 -55.67 6.89 -15.56
C TYR A 151 -54.77 6.65 -14.36
N ILE A 152 -55.17 7.22 -13.22
CA ILE A 152 -54.56 6.98 -11.92
C ILE A 152 -55.59 6.31 -10.99
N TRP A 153 -55.21 5.20 -10.38
CA TRP A 153 -55.97 4.55 -9.32
C TRP A 153 -55.41 4.94 -7.97
N GLN A 154 -56.25 5.60 -7.18
CA GLN A 154 -55.97 5.96 -5.80
C GLN A 154 -57.29 6.09 -5.05
N ASN A 155 -57.26 5.89 -3.73
CA ASN A 155 -58.47 5.94 -2.91
C ASN A 155 -59.60 5.03 -3.44
N GLU A 156 -59.24 3.82 -3.90
CA GLU A 156 -60.16 2.80 -4.43
C GLU A 156 -60.91 3.21 -5.72
N THR A 157 -60.44 4.23 -6.44
CA THR A 157 -61.11 4.74 -7.65
C THR A 157 -60.13 5.11 -8.75
N TRP A 158 -60.51 4.82 -10.00
CA TRP A 158 -59.81 5.32 -11.19
C TRP A 158 -60.25 6.75 -11.51
N SER A 159 -59.28 7.62 -11.75
CA SER A 159 -59.48 8.99 -12.23
C SER A 159 -58.70 9.20 -13.53
N LEU A 160 -59.31 9.83 -14.53
CA LEU A 160 -58.64 10.18 -15.78
C LEU A 160 -57.53 11.22 -15.51
N LEU A 161 -56.34 10.99 -16.07
CA LEU A 161 -55.26 11.97 -16.01
C LEU A 161 -55.59 13.20 -16.88
N PRO A 162 -55.21 14.41 -16.44
CA PRO A 162 -55.50 15.61 -17.21
C PRO A 162 -54.71 15.65 -18.52
N SER A 163 -55.41 15.89 -19.63
CA SER A 163 -54.79 16.06 -20.95
C SER A 163 -54.19 17.46 -21.13
N PRO A 164 -53.05 17.59 -21.86
CA PRO A 164 -52.61 18.87 -22.36
C PRO A 164 -53.63 19.46 -23.35
N THR A 165 -53.69 20.78 -23.47
CA THR A 165 -54.71 21.46 -24.29
C THR A 165 -54.53 21.14 -25.79
N GLY A 166 -55.55 20.54 -26.43
CA GLY A 166 -55.56 20.27 -27.87
C GLY A 166 -55.16 18.86 -28.30
N PHE A 167 -55.17 17.88 -27.39
CA PHE A 167 -54.81 16.49 -27.65
C PHE A 167 -55.90 15.52 -27.20
N ASP A 168 -56.10 14.47 -28.00
CA ASP A 168 -57.20 13.51 -27.83
C ASP A 168 -56.71 12.15 -27.27
N ASN A 169 -55.39 11.91 -27.23
CA ASN A 169 -54.78 10.68 -26.71
C ASN A 169 -53.58 10.99 -25.79
N HIS A 170 -53.42 10.20 -24.72
CA HIS A 170 -52.24 10.21 -23.86
C HIS A 170 -52.11 8.90 -23.08
N ALA A 171 -50.88 8.48 -22.81
CA ALA A 171 -50.56 7.29 -22.03
C ALA A 171 -49.63 7.65 -20.87
N ALA A 172 -49.85 7.03 -19.71
CA ALA A 172 -48.94 6.99 -18.58
C ALA A 172 -48.08 5.72 -18.66
N THR A 173 -46.81 5.83 -18.31
CA THR A 173 -45.83 4.73 -18.36
C THR A 173 -45.31 4.34 -16.99
N LYS A 174 -44.74 5.29 -16.22
CA LYS A 174 -44.17 5.01 -14.89
C LYS A 174 -44.64 6.04 -13.84
N ILE A 175 -44.67 5.65 -12.56
CA ILE A 175 -45.00 6.52 -11.42
C ILE A 175 -43.91 6.43 -10.35
N ASN A 176 -43.43 7.58 -9.89
CA ASN A 176 -42.48 7.65 -8.77
C ASN A 176 -43.19 7.79 -7.41
N GLU A 177 -42.43 7.77 -6.32
CA GLU A 177 -42.91 7.88 -4.94
C GLU A 177 -43.41 9.29 -4.58
N ASN A 178 -42.95 10.31 -5.32
CA ASN A 178 -43.51 11.65 -5.29
C ASN A 178 -44.86 11.79 -6.03
N ASN A 179 -45.40 10.70 -6.60
CA ASN A 179 -46.62 10.66 -7.42
C ASN A 179 -46.51 11.49 -8.71
N GLU A 180 -45.29 11.67 -9.21
CA GLU A 180 -45.03 12.19 -10.54
C GLU A 180 -45.06 11.03 -11.53
N ILE A 181 -45.49 11.31 -12.75
CA ILE A 181 -45.83 10.27 -13.73
C ILE A 181 -45.15 10.62 -15.05
N SER A 182 -44.44 9.67 -15.67
CA SER A 182 -43.95 9.80 -17.04
C SER A 182 -45.00 9.29 -18.04
N GLY A 183 -44.87 9.74 -19.28
CA GLY A 183 -45.71 9.24 -20.36
C GLY A 183 -45.52 10.01 -21.66
N PHE A 184 -46.56 9.99 -22.48
CA PHE A 184 -46.55 10.65 -23.78
C PHE A 184 -47.97 10.90 -24.29
N TYR A 185 -48.07 11.72 -25.33
CA TYR A 185 -49.33 12.04 -25.99
C TYR A 185 -49.16 12.11 -27.51
N TRP A 186 -50.26 11.98 -28.23
CA TRP A 186 -50.32 12.18 -29.66
C TRP A 186 -51.64 12.80 -30.10
N ASN A 187 -51.62 13.40 -31.28
CA ASN A 187 -52.83 13.92 -31.92
C ASN A 187 -53.20 13.00 -33.09
N SER A 188 -54.45 12.52 -33.11
CA SER A 188 -55.02 11.72 -34.21
C SER A 188 -54.93 12.43 -35.57
N SER A 189 -54.81 13.77 -35.57
CA SER A 189 -54.66 14.59 -36.78
C SER A 189 -53.20 14.89 -37.18
N GLU A 190 -52.23 14.83 -36.26
CA GLU A 190 -50.82 15.14 -36.54
C GLU A 190 -49.96 13.87 -36.69
N GLY A 191 -50.37 12.75 -36.10
CA GLY A 191 -49.63 11.49 -36.16
C GLY A 191 -48.23 11.56 -35.54
N ILE A 192 -48.02 12.51 -34.62
CA ILE A 192 -46.74 12.77 -33.95
C ILE A 192 -46.91 12.53 -32.46
N GLU A 193 -46.00 11.76 -31.88
CA GLU A 193 -45.91 11.49 -30.45
C GLU A 193 -44.93 12.45 -29.78
N ARG A 194 -45.28 12.86 -28.55
CA ARG A 194 -44.43 13.74 -27.74
C ARG A 194 -44.39 13.27 -26.30
N PRO A 195 -43.21 13.33 -25.65
CA PRO A 195 -43.12 12.97 -24.24
C PRO A 195 -43.92 13.94 -23.38
N LEU A 196 -44.33 13.44 -22.22
CA LEU A 196 -45.16 14.10 -21.23
C LEU A 196 -44.74 13.66 -19.84
N TYR A 197 -44.91 14.53 -18.87
CA TYR A 197 -44.95 14.13 -17.48
C TYR A 197 -46.05 14.86 -16.73
N TRP A 198 -46.55 14.24 -15.65
CA TRP A 198 -47.46 14.88 -14.72
C TRP A 198 -46.73 15.14 -13.42
N GLN A 199 -46.74 16.41 -12.99
CA GLN A 199 -46.25 16.82 -11.68
C GLN A 199 -47.37 17.56 -10.97
N ASN A 200 -47.66 17.19 -9.72
CA ASN A 200 -48.79 17.74 -8.96
C ASN A 200 -50.13 17.64 -9.71
N ASN A 201 -50.34 16.52 -10.42
CA ASN A 201 -51.53 16.27 -11.25
C ASN A 201 -51.73 17.30 -12.39
N MET A 202 -50.66 17.93 -12.87
CA MET A 202 -50.67 18.86 -14.01
C MET A 202 -49.78 18.32 -15.13
N PRO A 203 -50.25 18.30 -16.39
CA PRO A 203 -49.47 17.79 -17.52
C PRO A 203 -48.45 18.82 -18.03
N PHE A 204 -47.23 18.37 -18.30
CA PHE A 204 -46.15 19.14 -18.90
C PHE A 204 -45.59 18.42 -20.13
N SER A 205 -45.68 19.05 -21.30
CA SER A 205 -45.25 18.46 -22.56
C SER A 205 -43.89 18.97 -23.03
N PHE A 206 -43.20 18.13 -23.81
CA PHE A 206 -41.99 18.52 -24.51
C PHE A 206 -42.27 18.96 -25.95
N SER A 207 -41.37 19.75 -26.53
CA SER A 207 -41.51 20.27 -27.90
C SER A 207 -40.96 19.34 -28.98
N PHE A 208 -40.25 18.27 -28.61
CA PHE A 208 -39.63 17.31 -29.53
C PHE A 208 -40.47 16.03 -29.68
N HIS A 209 -40.18 15.25 -30.71
CA HIS A 209 -40.92 14.02 -31.02
C HIS A 209 -40.33 12.82 -30.27
N GLY A 210 -41.17 12.02 -29.63
CA GLY A 210 -40.75 10.86 -28.85
C GLY A 210 -41.73 10.51 -27.73
N TYR A 211 -41.28 9.67 -26.80
CA TYR A 211 -42.06 9.21 -25.64
C TYR A 211 -41.17 9.05 -24.42
N ALA A 212 -41.71 9.27 -23.21
CA ALA A 212 -41.01 8.99 -21.96
C ALA A 212 -41.39 7.60 -21.43
N THR A 213 -40.39 6.80 -21.10
CA THR A 213 -40.54 5.42 -20.60
C THR A 213 -40.50 5.37 -19.08
N SER A 214 -39.64 6.17 -18.45
CA SER A 214 -39.38 6.12 -17.01
C SER A 214 -38.99 7.49 -16.44
N LEU A 215 -39.06 7.60 -15.11
CA LEU A 215 -38.60 8.75 -14.32
C LEU A 215 -38.08 8.30 -12.95
N ASN A 216 -37.20 9.09 -12.35
CA ASN A 216 -36.73 8.93 -10.96
C ASN A 216 -37.34 9.98 -10.01
N GLU A 217 -36.99 9.97 -8.72
CA GLU A 217 -37.54 10.91 -7.72
C GLU A 217 -37.08 12.35 -7.88
N ASP A 218 -35.93 12.57 -8.52
CA ASP A 218 -35.41 13.90 -8.86
C ASP A 218 -36.08 14.50 -10.13
N LEU A 219 -37.10 13.83 -10.65
CA LEU A 219 -37.80 14.16 -11.90
C LEU A 219 -36.84 14.19 -13.10
N THR A 220 -35.89 13.26 -13.12
CA THR A 220 -35.12 12.95 -14.31
C THR A 220 -35.93 11.99 -15.17
N LEU A 221 -36.14 12.33 -16.44
CA LEU A 221 -36.90 11.50 -17.37
C LEU A 221 -36.01 10.85 -18.40
N VAL A 222 -36.39 9.65 -18.83
CA VAL A 222 -35.75 8.94 -19.93
C VAL A 222 -36.78 8.46 -20.94
N GLY A 223 -36.35 8.22 -22.17
CA GLY A 223 -37.23 7.73 -23.22
C GLY A 223 -36.60 7.55 -24.58
N GLY A 224 -37.45 7.44 -25.60
CA GLY A 224 -37.06 7.24 -27.01
C GLY A 224 -37.48 8.39 -27.93
N PHE A 225 -36.74 8.60 -29.01
CA PHE A 225 -37.11 9.50 -30.12
C PHE A 225 -37.92 8.75 -31.19
N ASP A 226 -38.92 9.43 -31.77
CA ASP A 226 -39.74 8.92 -32.88
C ASP A 226 -39.67 9.83 -34.14
N SER A 227 -38.52 10.47 -34.37
CA SER A 227 -38.35 11.37 -35.52
C SER A 227 -37.69 10.67 -36.73
N PRO A 228 -38.08 11.00 -37.99
CA PRO A 228 -37.41 10.47 -39.17
C PRO A 228 -35.92 10.84 -39.20
N GLY A 229 -35.03 9.87 -38.93
CA GLY A 229 -33.58 10.06 -38.86
C GLY A 229 -32.97 9.89 -37.45
N GLN A 230 -33.78 9.87 -36.40
CA GLN A 230 -33.38 9.50 -35.03
C GLN A 230 -34.36 8.47 -34.40
N ALA A 231 -35.20 7.83 -35.21
CA ALA A 231 -36.17 6.84 -34.75
C ALA A 231 -35.46 5.73 -33.96
N GLY A 232 -35.88 5.56 -32.71
CA GLY A 232 -35.31 4.59 -31.78
C GLY A 232 -34.21 5.14 -30.89
N GLY A 233 -33.62 6.33 -31.10
CA GLY A 233 -32.55 6.82 -30.21
C GLY A 233 -33.02 7.15 -28.78
N GLY A 234 -32.22 6.80 -27.78
CA GLY A 234 -32.51 7.04 -26.35
C GLY A 234 -32.06 8.42 -25.85
N TRP A 235 -32.84 9.00 -24.95
CA TRP A 235 -32.56 10.32 -24.35
C TRP A 235 -32.75 10.34 -22.84
N LYS A 236 -32.07 11.28 -22.19
CA LYS A 236 -32.21 11.65 -20.79
C LYS A 236 -32.51 13.14 -20.70
N TRP A 237 -33.50 13.50 -19.89
CA TRP A 237 -33.82 14.87 -19.55
C TRP A 237 -33.64 15.10 -18.06
N GLU A 238 -32.80 16.06 -17.70
CA GLU A 238 -32.48 16.41 -16.32
C GLU A 238 -32.24 17.92 -16.23
N ASN A 239 -32.78 18.60 -15.22
CA ASN A 239 -32.46 20.00 -14.95
C ASN A 239 -32.61 20.94 -16.18
N PHE A 240 -33.67 20.72 -16.98
CA PHE A 240 -33.95 21.43 -18.24
C PHE A 240 -32.96 21.19 -19.39
N ILE A 241 -32.05 20.23 -19.25
CA ILE A 241 -31.10 19.79 -20.26
C ILE A 241 -31.60 18.47 -20.86
N LEU A 242 -31.57 18.37 -22.19
CA LEU A 242 -31.89 17.14 -22.92
C LEU A 242 -30.59 16.60 -23.53
N ASP A 243 -30.18 15.41 -23.10
CA ASP A 243 -29.03 14.69 -23.61
C ASP A 243 -29.49 13.49 -24.45
N THR A 244 -28.85 13.30 -25.60
CA THR A 244 -29.02 12.08 -26.41
C THR A 244 -28.00 11.05 -25.92
N LEU A 245 -28.48 9.93 -25.38
CA LEU A 245 -27.64 8.86 -24.85
C LEU A 245 -27.36 7.81 -25.92
N PHE A 246 -28.41 7.16 -26.42
CA PHE A 246 -28.29 6.00 -27.30
C PHE A 246 -28.70 6.37 -28.73
N THR A 247 -28.01 5.79 -29.72
CA THR A 247 -28.21 6.19 -31.12
C THR A 247 -29.22 5.34 -31.88
N LEU A 248 -29.54 4.13 -31.39
CA LEU A 248 -30.35 3.14 -32.09
C LEU A 248 -31.57 2.66 -31.30
N LEU A 249 -31.45 2.54 -29.98
CA LEU A 249 -32.48 1.97 -29.12
C LEU A 249 -32.84 2.91 -27.96
N PRO A 250 -34.09 2.87 -27.48
CA PRO A 250 -34.60 3.84 -26.53
C PRO A 250 -33.99 3.62 -25.14
N SER A 251 -33.94 4.68 -24.34
CA SER A 251 -33.70 4.54 -22.91
C SER A 251 -34.95 3.96 -22.27
N TYR A 252 -34.80 2.89 -21.50
CA TYR A 252 -35.90 2.08 -21.00
C TYR A 252 -36.23 2.39 -19.54
N ASP A 253 -35.20 2.45 -18.67
CA ASP A 253 -35.37 2.71 -17.24
C ASP A 253 -34.21 3.51 -16.64
N ILE A 254 -34.45 4.11 -15.47
CA ILE A 254 -33.50 4.94 -14.72
C ILE A 254 -33.66 4.69 -13.21
N ASN A 255 -32.55 4.64 -12.47
CA ASN A 255 -32.58 4.57 -11.00
C ASN A 255 -32.24 5.92 -10.33
N GLU A 256 -32.27 5.95 -9.00
CA GLU A 256 -31.98 7.16 -8.22
C GLU A 256 -30.51 7.62 -8.32
N ASN A 257 -29.59 6.75 -8.72
CA ASN A 257 -28.20 7.11 -9.00
C ASN A 257 -28.00 7.74 -10.39
N SER A 258 -29.08 7.98 -11.14
CA SER A 258 -29.06 8.45 -12.53
C SER A 258 -28.38 7.49 -13.52
N THR A 259 -28.26 6.20 -13.16
CA THR A 259 -27.88 5.14 -14.09
C THR A 259 -29.06 4.84 -15.00
N VAL A 260 -28.84 4.87 -16.32
CA VAL A 260 -29.89 4.65 -17.33
C VAL A 260 -29.60 3.38 -18.11
N ILE A 261 -30.60 2.52 -18.26
CA ILE A 261 -30.51 1.33 -19.13
C ILE A 261 -31.21 1.59 -20.47
N GLY A 262 -30.65 1.05 -21.54
CA GLY A 262 -31.20 1.02 -22.89
C GLY A 262 -31.79 -0.35 -23.23
N ALA A 263 -32.76 -0.36 -24.14
CA ALA A 263 -33.46 -1.58 -24.53
C ALA A 263 -32.54 -2.62 -25.22
N GLY A 264 -31.36 -2.22 -25.71
CA GLY A 264 -30.43 -3.07 -26.45
C GLY A 264 -29.27 -3.66 -25.68
N GLY A 265 -29.26 -3.55 -24.35
CA GLY A 265 -28.08 -3.91 -23.55
C GLY A 265 -27.19 -2.74 -23.21
N GLU A 266 -27.54 -1.50 -23.61
CA GLU A 266 -26.74 -0.32 -23.30
C GLU A 266 -26.95 0.14 -21.84
N LEU A 267 -25.87 0.55 -21.19
CA LEU A 267 -25.86 1.08 -19.82
C LEU A 267 -25.15 2.43 -19.83
N TYR A 268 -25.84 3.49 -19.39
CA TYR A 268 -25.24 4.80 -19.16
C TYR A 268 -25.01 5.01 -17.67
N GLN A 269 -23.75 5.20 -17.28
CA GLN A 269 -23.33 5.42 -15.89
C GLN A 269 -22.15 6.39 -15.85
N ASP A 270 -22.17 7.36 -14.93
CA ASP A 270 -21.11 8.35 -14.72
C ASP A 270 -20.61 9.06 -16.00
N GLY A 271 -21.53 9.32 -16.94
CA GLY A 271 -21.23 10.00 -18.20
C GLY A 271 -20.64 9.11 -19.31
N ASN A 272 -20.51 7.81 -19.05
CA ASN A 272 -20.02 6.83 -20.03
C ASN A 272 -21.16 5.89 -20.45
N ILE A 273 -21.03 5.31 -21.64
CA ILE A 273 -21.95 4.29 -22.17
C ILE A 273 -21.18 2.99 -22.30
N TYR A 274 -21.77 1.92 -21.79
CA TYR A 274 -21.26 0.55 -21.79
C TYR A 274 -22.26 -0.36 -22.50
N ASP A 275 -21.77 -1.34 -23.26
CA ASP A 275 -22.62 -2.31 -23.96
C ASP A 275 -22.51 -3.68 -23.28
N ILE A 276 -23.63 -4.20 -22.77
CA ILE A 276 -23.73 -5.53 -22.16
C ILE A 276 -24.22 -6.53 -23.21
N GLU A 277 -23.36 -6.94 -24.14
CA GLU A 277 -23.74 -7.87 -25.22
C GLU A 277 -23.88 -9.33 -24.75
N SER A 278 -23.12 -9.70 -23.72
CA SER A 278 -23.06 -11.07 -23.19
C SER A 278 -22.56 -11.11 -21.75
N ILE A 279 -23.06 -12.05 -20.95
CA ILE A 279 -22.58 -12.29 -19.58
C ILE A 279 -22.41 -13.79 -19.34
N LEU A 280 -21.37 -14.16 -18.59
CA LEU A 280 -21.19 -15.52 -18.09
C LEU A 280 -21.88 -15.70 -16.73
N ASP A 281 -22.61 -16.80 -16.54
CA ASP A 281 -23.05 -17.21 -15.20
C ASP A 281 -21.89 -17.78 -14.37
N SER A 282 -22.14 -18.08 -13.09
CA SER A 282 -21.13 -18.64 -12.17
C SER A 282 -20.58 -20.01 -12.58
N THR A 283 -21.23 -20.69 -13.53
CA THR A 283 -20.76 -21.97 -14.09
C THR A 283 -20.02 -21.80 -15.43
N GLY A 284 -19.84 -20.56 -15.89
CA GLY A 284 -19.17 -20.23 -17.15
C GLY A 284 -20.07 -20.36 -18.38
N ASN A 285 -21.39 -20.50 -18.22
CA ASN A 285 -22.30 -20.50 -19.36
C ASN A 285 -22.50 -19.10 -19.90
N ASN A 286 -22.48 -18.95 -21.21
CA ASN A 286 -22.67 -17.66 -21.86
C ASN A 286 -24.14 -17.38 -22.17
N TYR A 287 -24.61 -16.21 -21.76
CA TYR A 287 -25.94 -15.66 -22.04
C TYR A 287 -25.79 -14.51 -23.03
N SER A 288 -26.38 -14.63 -24.22
CA SER A 288 -26.28 -13.60 -25.26
C SER A 288 -27.29 -13.83 -26.40
N PRO A 289 -27.90 -12.78 -26.98
CA PRO A 289 -27.84 -11.38 -26.52
C PRO A 289 -28.57 -11.18 -25.19
N ILE A 290 -28.26 -10.08 -24.51
CA ILE A 290 -28.94 -9.62 -23.28
C ILE A 290 -29.82 -8.42 -23.63
N TYR A 291 -30.96 -8.30 -22.94
CA TYR A 291 -31.87 -7.16 -23.02
C TYR A 291 -32.20 -6.71 -21.59
N LEU A 292 -32.05 -5.42 -21.32
CA LEU A 292 -32.23 -4.82 -19.99
C LEU A 292 -33.65 -4.23 -19.91
N ILE A 293 -34.35 -4.47 -18.79
CA ILE A 293 -35.77 -4.12 -18.66
C ILE A 293 -36.08 -3.29 -17.43
N GLY A 294 -35.35 -3.46 -16.33
CA GLY A 294 -35.55 -2.62 -15.15
C GLY A 294 -34.27 -2.50 -14.35
N ILE A 295 -34.08 -1.37 -13.68
CA ILE A 295 -32.92 -1.14 -12.83
C ILE A 295 -33.38 -0.63 -11.46
N ASN A 296 -32.74 -1.13 -10.40
CA ASN A 296 -32.98 -0.66 -9.04
C ASN A 296 -31.83 0.21 -8.51
N ASP A 297 -32.01 0.75 -7.30
CA ASP A 297 -31.05 1.69 -6.69
C ASP A 297 -29.73 1.03 -6.21
N ALA A 298 -29.69 -0.29 -6.19
CA ALA A 298 -28.46 -1.07 -5.96
C ALA A 298 -27.72 -1.40 -7.28
N ASP A 299 -28.10 -0.74 -8.37
CA ASP A 299 -27.64 -0.99 -9.75
C ASP A 299 -27.84 -2.45 -10.20
N GLN A 300 -28.79 -3.18 -9.60
CA GLN A 300 -29.18 -4.50 -10.09
C GLN A 300 -30.17 -4.33 -11.24
N ILE A 301 -30.02 -5.17 -12.26
CA ILE A 301 -30.77 -5.04 -13.51
C ILE A 301 -31.58 -6.31 -13.74
N ALA A 302 -32.91 -6.18 -13.84
CA ALA A 302 -33.74 -7.21 -14.41
C ALA A 302 -33.53 -7.23 -15.93
N ALA A 303 -33.23 -8.41 -16.43
CA ALA A 303 -32.90 -8.63 -17.82
C ALA A 303 -33.50 -9.95 -18.30
N TRP A 304 -33.42 -10.15 -19.60
CA TRP A 304 -33.72 -11.42 -20.24
C TRP A 304 -32.67 -11.66 -21.32
N ALA A 305 -32.31 -12.93 -21.47
CA ALA A 305 -31.16 -13.32 -22.26
C ALA A 305 -31.38 -14.67 -22.93
N ASN A 306 -30.71 -14.90 -24.05
CA ASN A 306 -30.74 -16.21 -24.69
C ASN A 306 -29.65 -17.12 -24.11
N PHE A 307 -30.07 -18.32 -23.69
CA PHE A 307 -29.18 -19.40 -23.29
C PHE A 307 -29.63 -20.70 -23.97
N ASN A 308 -28.75 -21.30 -24.77
CA ASN A 308 -29.01 -22.54 -25.52
C ASN A 308 -30.30 -22.51 -26.37
N ASN A 309 -30.58 -21.38 -27.04
CA ASN A 309 -31.80 -21.14 -27.82
C ASN A 309 -33.09 -21.09 -27.00
N SER A 310 -32.99 -20.83 -25.69
CA SER A 310 -34.14 -20.58 -24.82
C SER A 310 -34.00 -19.24 -24.14
N LEU A 311 -35.11 -18.54 -24.04
CA LEU A 311 -35.18 -17.25 -23.38
C LEU A 311 -35.19 -17.44 -21.86
N ARG A 312 -34.32 -16.74 -21.16
CA ARG A 312 -34.17 -16.82 -19.70
C ARG A 312 -34.33 -15.44 -19.11
N ALA A 313 -35.17 -15.33 -18.08
CA ALA A 313 -35.19 -14.17 -17.20
C ALA A 313 -33.96 -14.22 -16.30
N ALA A 314 -33.31 -13.06 -16.12
CA ALA A 314 -32.07 -12.93 -15.38
C ALA A 314 -32.09 -11.71 -14.46
N LEU A 315 -31.38 -11.83 -13.34
CA LEU A 315 -31.01 -10.71 -12.48
C LEU A 315 -29.50 -10.49 -12.62
N LEU A 316 -29.10 -9.33 -13.12
CA LEU A 316 -27.71 -8.90 -13.18
C LEU A 316 -27.37 -8.14 -11.90
N SER A 317 -26.34 -8.57 -11.19
CA SER A 317 -25.88 -7.90 -9.97
C SER A 317 -24.44 -7.39 -10.13
N PRO A 318 -24.14 -6.14 -9.80
CA PRO A 318 -22.81 -5.57 -9.99
C PRO A 318 -21.78 -6.30 -9.12
N LYS A 319 -20.62 -6.60 -9.72
CA LYS A 319 -19.45 -7.13 -9.03
C LYS A 319 -18.71 -5.99 -8.33
N ILE A 320 -18.24 -6.26 -7.13
CA ILE A 320 -17.39 -5.35 -6.37
C ILE A 320 -16.11 -6.10 -6.01
N LEU A 321 -14.97 -5.51 -6.31
CA LEU A 321 -13.67 -5.98 -5.86
C LEU A 321 -12.77 -4.77 -5.62
N GLN A 322 -12.47 -4.49 -4.36
CA GLN A 322 -11.68 -3.30 -4.00
C GLN A 322 -10.67 -3.63 -2.90
N LEU A 323 -9.38 -3.50 -3.24
CA LEU A 323 -8.30 -3.68 -2.30
C LEU A 323 -8.21 -2.46 -1.34
N THR A 324 -8.09 -2.72 -0.03
CA THR A 324 -8.10 -1.69 1.03
C THR A 324 -6.85 -1.69 1.92
N SER A 325 -6.03 -2.74 1.85
CA SER A 325 -4.72 -2.86 2.51
C SER A 325 -3.80 -3.75 1.67
N PRO A 326 -2.54 -3.35 1.40
CA PRO A 326 -1.79 -2.26 2.04
C PRO A 326 -2.20 -0.84 1.61
N LYS A 327 -1.90 0.14 2.47
CA LYS A 327 -2.11 1.57 2.19
C LYS A 327 -0.83 2.26 1.70
N ALA A 328 -1.02 3.43 1.09
CA ALA A 328 0.08 4.26 0.60
C ALA A 328 1.19 4.48 1.64
N GLY A 329 2.40 4.01 1.29
CA GLY A 329 3.62 4.23 2.07
C GLY A 329 3.79 3.36 3.31
N GLU A 330 2.87 2.42 3.59
CA GLU A 330 3.03 1.47 4.69
C GLU A 330 4.33 0.66 4.56
N LEU A 331 4.91 0.31 5.70
CA LEU A 331 6.12 -0.51 5.79
C LEU A 331 5.75 -1.86 6.40
N TRP A 332 5.84 -2.91 5.59
CA TRP A 332 5.71 -4.29 6.03
C TRP A 332 7.09 -4.90 6.27
N ILE A 333 7.20 -5.75 7.30
CA ILE A 333 8.48 -6.31 7.72
C ILE A 333 8.65 -7.70 7.11
N ALA A 334 9.70 -7.88 6.31
CA ALA A 334 10.01 -9.18 5.71
C ALA A 334 10.34 -10.23 6.78
N GLY A 335 9.79 -11.44 6.63
CA GLY A 335 9.87 -12.51 7.62
C GLY A 335 8.82 -12.43 8.73
N GLU A 336 7.98 -11.39 8.75
CA GLU A 336 6.83 -11.26 9.65
C GLU A 336 5.51 -11.49 8.90
N LYS A 337 4.40 -11.47 9.64
CA LYS A 337 3.05 -11.58 9.07
C LYS A 337 2.39 -10.21 8.97
N ASP A 338 1.75 -9.95 7.84
CA ASP A 338 0.84 -8.81 7.67
C ASP A 338 -0.45 -9.26 6.97
N THR A 339 -1.42 -8.35 6.81
CA THR A 339 -2.76 -8.68 6.29
C THR A 339 -3.14 -7.83 5.08
N ILE A 340 -3.32 -8.51 3.95
CA ILE A 340 -3.96 -7.97 2.75
C ILE A 340 -5.47 -7.97 2.98
N LYS A 341 -6.16 -6.87 2.64
CA LYS A 341 -7.61 -6.73 2.88
C LYS A 341 -8.33 -6.14 1.68
N TRP A 342 -9.59 -6.51 1.50
CA TRP A 342 -10.42 -6.03 0.41
C TRP A 342 -11.91 -6.03 0.78
N ILE A 343 -12.70 -5.37 -0.07
CA ILE A 343 -14.16 -5.44 -0.11
C ILE A 343 -14.53 -6.24 -1.35
N SER A 344 -15.50 -7.14 -1.24
CA SER A 344 -15.93 -8.00 -2.34
C SER A 344 -17.44 -8.22 -2.32
N SER A 345 -18.05 -8.25 -3.51
CA SER A 345 -19.45 -8.66 -3.75
C SER A 345 -19.54 -9.32 -5.12
N GLN A 346 -20.31 -10.40 -5.24
CA GLN A 346 -20.48 -11.17 -6.48
C GLN A 346 -19.16 -11.66 -7.12
N VAL A 347 -18.15 -11.92 -6.29
CA VAL A 347 -16.88 -12.56 -6.66
C VAL A 347 -16.69 -13.77 -5.74
N GLU A 348 -16.44 -14.94 -6.34
CA GLU A 348 -16.30 -16.20 -5.58
C GLU A 348 -14.87 -16.39 -5.09
N THR A 349 -13.91 -16.35 -6.01
CA THR A 349 -12.49 -16.56 -5.75
C THR A 349 -11.63 -15.50 -6.43
N ILE A 350 -10.53 -15.16 -5.78
CA ILE A 350 -9.53 -14.23 -6.29
C ILE A 350 -8.15 -14.88 -6.40
N GLU A 351 -7.37 -14.37 -7.36
CA GLU A 351 -5.93 -14.50 -7.43
C GLU A 351 -5.28 -13.31 -6.69
N ILE A 352 -4.18 -13.53 -5.95
CA ILE A 352 -3.41 -12.48 -5.29
C ILE A 352 -1.97 -12.47 -5.83
N GLU A 353 -1.58 -11.30 -6.34
CA GLU A 353 -0.30 -11.08 -7.00
C GLU A 353 0.50 -9.97 -6.31
N LEU A 354 1.82 -10.10 -6.28
CA LEU A 354 2.77 -9.10 -5.78
C LEU A 354 3.58 -8.51 -6.93
N SER A 355 3.66 -7.19 -7.00
CA SER A 355 4.65 -6.48 -7.78
C SER A 355 5.74 -5.93 -6.87
N LEU A 356 7.00 -5.96 -7.33
CA LEU A 356 8.15 -5.30 -6.70
C LEU A 356 8.68 -4.12 -7.52
N ASP A 357 7.96 -3.72 -8.58
CA ASP A 357 8.44 -2.76 -9.58
C ASP A 357 7.40 -1.69 -9.95
N ASN A 358 6.53 -1.32 -9.00
CA ASN A 358 5.42 -0.36 -9.16
C ASN A 358 4.33 -0.80 -10.14
N GLY A 359 4.14 -2.11 -10.30
CA GLY A 359 3.07 -2.70 -11.10
C GLY A 359 3.45 -2.90 -12.57
N ASN A 360 4.73 -2.92 -12.92
CA ASN A 360 5.17 -3.27 -14.27
C ASN A 360 5.13 -4.79 -14.48
N THR A 361 5.49 -5.55 -13.46
CA THR A 361 5.39 -7.01 -13.40
C THR A 361 4.74 -7.46 -12.10
N TYR A 362 4.02 -8.58 -12.17
CA TYR A 362 3.31 -9.20 -11.05
C TYR A 362 3.65 -10.68 -10.98
N GLU A 363 3.85 -11.18 -9.76
CA GLU A 363 4.04 -12.59 -9.45
C GLU A 363 2.90 -13.08 -8.57
N THR A 364 2.17 -14.08 -9.05
CA THR A 364 1.12 -14.77 -8.31
C THR A 364 1.72 -15.56 -7.14
N PHE A 365 1.16 -15.38 -5.94
CA PHE A 365 1.54 -16.19 -4.78
C PHE A 365 0.36 -16.88 -4.10
N GLU A 366 -0.88 -16.53 -4.46
CA GLU A 366 -2.09 -17.21 -4.00
C GLU A 366 -3.13 -17.24 -5.12
N ILE A 367 -3.83 -18.37 -5.30
CA ILE A 367 -4.85 -18.58 -6.34
C ILE A 367 -6.10 -19.21 -5.72
N LEU A 368 -7.26 -19.08 -6.37
CA LEU A 368 -8.53 -19.64 -5.92
C LEU A 368 -8.89 -19.28 -4.47
N TYR A 369 -8.46 -18.10 -3.99
CA TYR A 369 -8.69 -17.69 -2.61
C TYR A 369 -10.13 -17.19 -2.44
N PRO A 370 -10.92 -17.69 -1.48
CA PRO A 370 -12.31 -17.25 -1.32
C PRO A 370 -12.40 -15.74 -1.06
N ALA A 371 -13.03 -15.01 -1.99
CA ALA A 371 -13.11 -13.55 -1.91
C ALA A 371 -13.97 -13.11 -0.70
N SER A 372 -14.89 -13.97 -0.26
CA SER A 372 -15.73 -13.79 0.93
C SER A 372 -14.95 -13.77 2.25
N ASN A 373 -13.68 -14.16 2.27
CA ASN A 373 -12.83 -14.04 3.46
C ASN A 373 -12.46 -12.57 3.77
N LEU A 374 -12.52 -11.67 2.77
CA LEU A 374 -12.22 -10.23 2.87
C LEU A 374 -10.79 -9.87 3.32
N GLN A 375 -9.97 -10.85 3.65
CA GLN A 375 -8.59 -10.67 4.07
C GLN A 375 -7.74 -11.93 3.85
N TYR A 376 -6.44 -11.73 3.69
CA TYR A 376 -5.41 -12.78 3.60
C TYR A 376 -4.25 -12.43 4.53
N VAL A 377 -3.94 -13.32 5.48
CA VAL A 377 -2.76 -13.16 6.36
C VAL A 377 -1.55 -13.72 5.62
N TRP A 378 -0.65 -12.83 5.20
CA TRP A 378 0.51 -13.17 4.41
C TRP A 378 1.74 -13.38 5.29
N ASP A 379 2.34 -14.56 5.20
CA ASP A 379 3.70 -14.84 5.68
C ASP A 379 4.71 -14.24 4.69
N ILE A 380 5.21 -13.04 4.98
CA ILE A 380 6.07 -12.29 4.05
C ILE A 380 7.44 -12.97 3.95
N PRO A 381 7.90 -13.42 2.77
CA PRO A 381 9.22 -14.02 2.64
C PRO A 381 10.34 -13.08 3.13
N ASP A 382 11.27 -13.61 3.92
CA ASP A 382 12.38 -12.86 4.53
C ASP A 382 13.43 -12.33 3.53
N THR A 383 13.34 -12.79 2.28
CA THR A 383 14.18 -12.35 1.16
C THR A 383 13.66 -11.09 0.50
N LEU A 384 12.36 -10.77 0.63
CA LEU A 384 11.73 -9.63 -0.03
C LEU A 384 12.24 -8.31 0.52
N LEU A 385 12.54 -7.40 -0.41
CA LEU A 385 13.03 -6.08 -0.11
C LEU A 385 12.71 -5.16 -1.30
N SER A 386 11.73 -4.27 -1.14
CA SER A 386 11.46 -3.24 -2.15
C SER A 386 10.70 -2.03 -1.59
N ARG A 387 10.90 -0.88 -2.20
CA ARG A 387 10.14 0.37 -1.99
C ARG A 387 8.95 0.54 -2.93
N LYS A 388 8.77 -0.40 -3.84
CA LYS A 388 7.92 -0.29 -5.02
C LYS A 388 6.86 -1.38 -5.05
N CYS A 389 6.48 -1.86 -3.87
CA CYS A 389 5.57 -2.98 -3.76
C CYS A 389 4.15 -2.54 -4.12
N LYS A 390 3.41 -3.41 -4.83
CA LYS A 390 1.96 -3.33 -4.99
C LYS A 390 1.36 -4.71 -4.90
N ILE A 391 0.15 -4.81 -4.36
CA ILE A 391 -0.67 -6.02 -4.44
C ILE A 391 -1.74 -5.81 -5.50
N ARG A 392 -2.01 -6.85 -6.29
CA ARG A 392 -3.21 -6.93 -7.13
C ARG A 392 -4.05 -8.11 -6.67
N ILE A 393 -5.36 -7.92 -6.66
CA ILE A 393 -6.34 -8.99 -6.56
C ILE A 393 -7.17 -9.04 -7.83
N THR A 394 -7.40 -10.22 -8.38
CA THR A 394 -8.10 -10.42 -9.66
C THR A 394 -9.20 -11.47 -9.49
N ASP A 395 -10.39 -11.22 -10.03
CA ASP A 395 -11.45 -12.21 -10.10
C ASP A 395 -11.05 -13.34 -11.07
N GLU A 396 -10.97 -14.57 -10.55
CA GLU A 396 -10.58 -15.75 -11.32
C GLU A 396 -11.57 -16.09 -12.44
N SER A 397 -12.85 -15.72 -12.27
CA SER A 397 -13.88 -15.92 -13.31
C SER A 397 -13.83 -14.86 -14.42
N ALA A 398 -13.17 -13.72 -14.16
CA ALA A 398 -13.09 -12.58 -15.06
C ALA A 398 -11.74 -11.87 -14.91
N THR A 399 -10.72 -12.32 -15.65
CA THR A 399 -9.33 -11.87 -15.47
C THR A 399 -9.08 -10.38 -15.77
N THR A 400 -10.04 -9.70 -16.41
CA THR A 400 -10.03 -8.24 -16.61
C THR A 400 -10.57 -7.46 -15.40
N PHE A 401 -11.22 -8.14 -14.46
CA PHE A 401 -11.78 -7.57 -13.23
C PHE A 401 -10.81 -7.73 -12.07
N SER A 402 -10.09 -6.65 -11.76
CA SER A 402 -9.04 -6.63 -10.74
C SER A 402 -9.00 -5.31 -10.00
N SER A 403 -8.36 -5.33 -8.83
CA SER A 403 -8.09 -4.16 -7.98
C SER A 403 -6.63 -4.16 -7.54
N GLU A 404 -6.01 -2.98 -7.53
CA GLU A 404 -4.61 -2.79 -7.11
C GLU A 404 -4.53 -1.96 -5.83
N SER A 405 -3.53 -2.25 -5.00
CA SER A 405 -3.17 -1.44 -3.85
C SER A 405 -2.44 -0.16 -4.24
N ASP A 406 -2.41 0.81 -3.33
CA ASP A 406 -1.39 1.84 -3.36
C ASP A 406 0.02 1.23 -3.23
N SER A 407 1.04 1.99 -3.61
CA SER A 407 2.44 1.58 -3.39
C SER A 407 2.78 1.53 -1.89
N PHE A 408 3.40 0.44 -1.48
CA PHE A 408 3.89 0.21 -0.12
C PHE A 408 5.34 -0.31 -0.15
N LYS A 409 5.93 -0.53 1.03
CA LYS A 409 7.34 -0.92 1.18
C LYS A 409 7.43 -2.23 1.95
N ILE A 410 8.32 -3.11 1.51
CA ILE A 410 8.71 -4.31 2.26
C ILE A 410 10.18 -4.20 2.62
N LYS A 411 10.52 -4.33 3.90
CA LYS A 411 11.90 -4.27 4.38
C LYS A 411 12.15 -5.30 5.48
N GLY A 412 13.23 -6.06 5.38
CA GLY A 412 13.71 -6.91 6.46
C GLY A 412 14.71 -6.20 7.38
N TYR A 413 15.19 -6.90 8.41
CA TYR A 413 16.27 -6.42 9.28
C TYR A 413 17.65 -6.53 8.58
N TYR A 414 17.82 -5.80 7.49
CA TYR A 414 19.07 -5.65 6.74
C TYR A 414 19.52 -4.19 6.72
N LEU A 415 20.84 -3.98 6.72
CA LEU A 415 21.39 -2.69 6.38
C LEU A 415 21.19 -2.45 4.88
N THR A 416 20.55 -1.34 4.53
CA THR A 416 20.28 -0.98 3.14
C THR A 416 20.53 0.49 2.87
N ARG A 417 20.82 0.85 1.62
CA ARG A 417 20.70 2.21 1.10
C ARG A 417 19.58 2.30 0.07
N VAL A 418 19.19 3.53 -0.29
CA VAL A 418 18.25 3.78 -1.39
C VAL A 418 19.05 4.10 -2.65
N THR A 419 18.84 3.32 -3.70
CA THR A 419 19.45 3.51 -5.02
C THR A 419 18.89 4.74 -5.73
N PRO A 420 19.58 5.28 -6.77
CA PRO A 420 19.00 6.31 -7.64
C PRO A 420 17.70 5.89 -8.32
N ALA A 421 17.49 4.59 -8.53
CA ALA A 421 16.24 4.04 -9.06
C ALA A 421 15.10 4.08 -8.02
N GLY A 422 15.37 4.52 -6.79
CA GLY A 422 14.38 4.64 -5.72
C GLY A 422 14.03 3.33 -5.06
N ASP A 423 14.89 2.31 -5.12
CA ASP A 423 14.69 1.03 -4.44
C ASP A 423 15.82 0.69 -3.46
N TYR A 424 15.62 -0.30 -2.60
CA TYR A 424 16.59 -0.73 -1.60
C TYR A 424 17.73 -1.58 -2.19
N GLU A 425 18.95 -1.35 -1.70
CA GLU A 425 20.14 -2.14 -1.97
C GLU A 425 20.79 -2.53 -0.64
N LYS A 426 21.08 -3.82 -0.44
CA LYS A 426 21.65 -4.37 0.81
C LYS A 426 23.14 -4.07 0.87
N PHE A 427 23.67 -3.87 2.08
CA PHE A 427 25.12 -3.92 2.32
C PHE A 427 25.59 -5.38 2.22
N VAL A 428 26.64 -5.63 1.42
CA VAL A 428 27.22 -6.96 1.22
C VAL A 428 28.71 -6.95 1.61
N PRO A 429 29.17 -7.74 2.59
CA PRO A 429 30.56 -7.71 3.07
C PRO A 429 31.65 -7.82 1.99
N ASN A 430 31.46 -8.67 0.98
CA ASN A 430 32.42 -8.88 -0.10
C ASN A 430 32.28 -7.90 -1.28
N GLU A 431 31.45 -6.85 -1.14
CA GLU A 431 31.30 -5.76 -2.11
C GLU A 431 31.53 -4.39 -1.44
N ASP A 432 30.92 -4.20 -0.27
CA ASP A 432 30.88 -2.95 0.49
C ASP A 432 31.85 -2.91 1.70
N GLY A 433 32.51 -4.04 1.98
CA GLY A 433 33.62 -4.14 2.92
C GLY A 433 34.99 -3.97 2.24
N TRP A 434 36.03 -3.68 3.01
CA TRP A 434 37.41 -3.72 2.48
C TRP A 434 37.86 -5.17 2.26
N GLN A 435 38.52 -5.47 1.13
CA GLN A 435 38.96 -6.83 0.78
C GLN A 435 40.15 -7.38 1.60
N PHE A 436 40.93 -6.51 2.22
CA PHE A 436 42.17 -6.89 2.91
C PHE A 436 41.97 -6.92 4.42
N GLY A 437 42.64 -7.86 5.07
CA GLY A 437 42.49 -8.07 6.51
C GLY A 437 43.19 -6.99 7.36
N ASN A 438 42.69 -6.81 8.58
CA ASN A 438 43.30 -6.03 9.64
C ASN A 438 44.60 -6.68 10.14
N SER A 439 45.72 -6.34 9.48
CA SER A 439 47.05 -6.89 9.78
C SER A 439 48.12 -5.80 9.76
N THR A 440 49.22 -6.03 10.48
CA THR A 440 50.34 -5.07 10.52
C THR A 440 50.92 -4.83 9.13
N ALA A 441 51.01 -5.87 8.29
CA ALA A 441 51.50 -5.75 6.92
C ALA A 441 50.62 -4.82 6.07
N ASN A 442 49.31 -4.83 6.31
CA ASN A 442 48.38 -3.97 5.58
C ASN A 442 48.32 -2.57 6.16
N LEU A 443 48.25 -2.39 7.49
CA LEU A 443 47.88 -1.09 8.09
C LEU A 443 49.06 -0.33 8.66
N TRP A 444 50.08 -1.01 9.18
CA TRP A 444 51.23 -0.38 9.84
C TRP A 444 52.58 -1.02 9.45
N PRO A 445 52.88 -1.17 8.14
CA PRO A 445 54.09 -1.84 7.68
C PRO A 445 55.36 -0.99 7.92
N PRO A 446 56.56 -1.61 7.92
CA PRO A 446 57.83 -0.88 8.06
C PRO A 446 57.99 0.31 7.12
N GLN A 447 57.59 0.15 5.86
CA GLN A 447 57.63 1.23 4.86
C GLN A 447 56.82 2.47 5.27
N TRP A 448 55.76 2.31 6.08
CA TRP A 448 54.99 3.43 6.62
C TRP A 448 55.75 4.09 7.75
N TRP A 449 56.06 3.36 8.82
CA TRP A 449 56.55 4.01 10.04
C TRP A 449 58.02 4.41 10.01
N GLN A 450 58.81 3.90 9.05
CA GLN A 450 60.20 4.33 8.85
C GLN A 450 60.33 5.81 8.46
N GLN A 451 59.25 6.44 8.01
CA GLN A 451 59.24 7.86 7.67
C GLN A 451 59.27 8.79 8.91
N PHE A 452 58.98 8.26 10.11
CA PHE A 452 58.90 9.06 11.32
C PHE A 452 60.23 9.08 12.09
N ASN A 453 60.63 10.26 12.56
CA ASN A 453 61.80 10.45 13.42
C ASN A 453 61.54 11.49 14.51
N TYR A 454 61.14 11.02 15.70
CA TYR A 454 60.83 11.86 16.85
C TYR A 454 62.04 12.45 17.58
N THR A 455 63.26 12.09 17.18
CA THR A 455 64.50 12.75 17.64
C THR A 455 64.93 13.90 16.71
N GLY A 456 64.25 14.03 15.56
CA GLY A 456 64.55 15.00 14.52
C GLY A 456 63.65 16.23 14.58
N ILE A 457 63.23 16.67 13.39
CA ILE A 457 62.37 17.85 13.18
C ILE A 457 60.92 17.39 13.04
N ASP A 458 60.00 18.07 13.74
CA ASP A 458 58.57 17.92 13.51
C ASP A 458 58.23 18.55 12.14
N PRO A 459 57.73 17.75 11.17
CA PRO A 459 57.42 18.24 9.83
C PRO A 459 56.30 19.31 9.81
N ILE A 460 55.50 19.42 10.88
CA ILE A 460 54.39 20.37 10.96
C ILE A 460 54.86 21.74 11.45
N THR A 461 55.78 21.77 12.42
CA THR A 461 56.30 23.02 13.01
C THR A 461 57.63 23.47 12.41
N ASN A 462 58.33 22.55 11.72
CA ASN A 462 59.70 22.73 11.26
C ASN A 462 60.67 23.10 12.41
N LYS A 463 60.38 22.63 13.63
CA LYS A 463 61.21 22.76 14.84
C LYS A 463 61.62 21.37 15.34
N PRO A 464 62.70 21.25 16.13
CA PRO A 464 62.99 20.02 16.85
C PRO A 464 61.80 19.61 17.72
N TYR A 465 61.50 18.31 17.78
CA TYR A 465 60.49 17.82 18.71
C TYR A 465 60.85 18.19 20.16
N PRO A 466 59.86 18.56 21.00
CA PRO A 466 60.12 18.91 22.38
C PRO A 466 60.33 17.64 23.23
N PHE A 467 60.79 17.82 24.47
CA PHE A 467 61.25 16.72 25.32
C PHE A 467 60.20 15.62 25.56
N GLN A 468 58.91 15.94 25.46
CA GLN A 468 57.80 14.99 25.60
C GLN A 468 57.80 13.89 24.52
N PHE A 469 58.54 14.09 23.42
CA PHE A 469 58.67 13.11 22.34
C PHE A 469 59.99 12.31 22.40
N ILE A 470 60.85 12.58 23.39
CA ILE A 470 62.10 11.82 23.57
C ILE A 470 61.75 10.37 23.96
N GLY A 471 62.43 9.41 23.34
CA GLY A 471 62.22 7.97 23.59
C GLY A 471 61.02 7.38 22.86
N ILE A 472 60.31 8.16 22.03
CA ILE A 472 59.24 7.66 21.20
C ILE A 472 59.80 6.89 20.01
N ASN A 473 59.36 5.64 19.88
CA ASN A 473 59.70 4.80 18.74
C ASN A 473 59.00 5.28 17.46
N ASN A 474 59.66 5.13 16.32
CA ASN A 474 59.08 5.48 15.02
C ASN A 474 57.88 4.60 14.64
N PHE A 475 57.83 3.35 15.09
CA PHE A 475 56.72 2.40 14.85
C PHE A 475 55.49 2.61 15.74
N THR A 476 55.45 3.64 16.58
CA THR A 476 54.28 3.94 17.43
C THR A 476 53.02 4.20 16.59
N HIS A 477 51.90 3.59 16.99
CA HIS A 477 50.58 3.76 16.38
C HIS A 477 49.57 4.34 17.38
N PRO A 478 48.72 5.30 16.98
CA PRO A 478 48.85 6.12 15.77
C PRO A 478 50.09 7.04 15.87
N ASP A 479 50.65 7.44 14.74
CA ASP A 479 51.71 8.46 14.71
C ASP A 479 51.16 9.86 15.01
N TRP A 480 52.03 10.79 15.39
CA TRP A 480 51.64 12.16 15.75
C TRP A 480 51.10 12.94 14.56
N GLN A 481 51.63 12.73 13.35
CA GLN A 481 51.16 13.43 12.16
C GLN A 481 49.70 13.07 11.84
N LEU A 482 49.38 11.78 11.94
CA LEU A 482 48.02 11.27 11.79
C LEU A 482 47.09 11.81 12.87
N TRP A 483 47.57 11.92 14.12
CA TRP A 483 46.82 12.55 15.21
C TRP A 483 46.47 14.01 14.89
N VAL A 484 47.46 14.81 14.46
CA VAL A 484 47.26 16.22 14.09
C VAL A 484 46.35 16.33 12.87
N GLU A 485 46.43 15.41 11.92
CA GLU A 485 45.53 15.41 10.78
C GLU A 485 44.09 15.11 11.17
N THR A 486 43.89 14.25 12.17
CA THR A 486 42.56 13.94 12.69
C THR A 486 41.96 15.15 13.41
N PHE A 487 42.65 15.69 14.41
CA PHE A 487 42.11 16.73 15.29
C PHE A 487 42.38 18.16 14.81
N GLY A 488 43.21 18.32 13.79
CA GLY A 488 43.62 19.61 13.24
C GLY A 488 44.70 20.30 14.08
N THR A 489 45.46 21.16 13.41
CA THR A 489 46.57 21.92 14.02
C THR A 489 46.11 22.81 15.17
N ASN A 490 44.89 23.34 15.12
CA ASN A 490 44.34 24.22 16.16
C ASN A 490 44.12 23.51 17.51
N GLN A 491 43.94 22.19 17.51
CA GLN A 491 43.78 21.40 18.74
C GLN A 491 45.09 20.76 19.19
N SER A 492 46.10 20.72 18.32
CA SER A 492 47.41 20.14 18.63
C SER A 492 48.50 21.18 18.95
N TYR A 493 48.36 22.41 18.48
CA TYR A 493 49.37 23.47 18.62
C TYR A 493 48.75 24.80 19.03
N TRP A 494 49.37 25.46 20.01
CA TRP A 494 49.15 26.89 20.28
C TRP A 494 49.78 27.76 19.18
N SER A 495 50.90 27.31 18.61
CA SER A 495 51.56 27.96 17.48
C SER A 495 52.45 26.99 16.73
N THR A 496 52.16 26.73 15.46
CA THR A 496 53.02 25.92 14.60
C THR A 496 54.34 26.62 14.28
N ILE A 497 54.33 27.96 14.17
CA ILE A 497 55.53 28.78 13.87
C ILE A 497 56.54 28.74 15.02
N LEU A 498 56.05 28.80 16.26
CA LEU A 498 56.90 28.79 17.46
C LEU A 498 57.20 27.38 17.97
N GLY A 499 56.57 26.35 17.39
CA GLY A 499 56.69 24.97 17.89
C GLY A 499 56.07 24.78 19.28
N LEU A 500 54.94 25.45 19.55
CA LEU A 500 54.23 25.38 20.82
C LEU A 500 53.05 24.41 20.73
N TYR A 501 53.15 23.30 21.46
CA TYR A 501 52.17 22.22 21.48
C TYR A 501 51.11 22.44 22.55
N ILE A 502 49.89 21.98 22.31
CA ILE A 502 48.84 21.92 23.32
C ILE A 502 49.08 20.68 24.18
N ALA A 503 49.31 20.89 25.48
CA ALA A 503 49.70 19.82 26.40
C ALA A 503 48.63 18.73 26.51
N ASN A 504 47.34 19.08 26.59
CA ASN A 504 46.24 18.11 26.58
C ASN A 504 46.31 17.16 25.36
N SER A 505 46.48 17.69 24.14
CA SER A 505 46.57 16.87 22.92
C SER A 505 47.75 15.92 22.95
N VAL A 506 48.93 16.37 23.41
CA VAL A 506 50.12 15.51 23.49
C VAL A 506 49.94 14.40 24.54
N LYS A 507 49.39 14.72 25.71
CA LYS A 507 49.13 13.73 26.77
C LYS A 507 48.14 12.66 26.32
N ARG A 508 47.09 13.06 25.60
CA ARG A 508 46.03 12.16 25.13
C ARG A 508 46.49 11.26 23.99
N TRP A 509 47.28 11.81 23.07
CA TRP A 509 48.00 10.97 22.11
C TRP A 509 48.95 10.00 22.83
N ASN A 510 49.66 10.46 23.87
CA ASN A 510 50.60 9.63 24.62
C ASN A 510 49.94 8.47 25.36
N SER A 511 48.70 8.63 25.84
CA SER A 511 47.94 7.54 26.49
C SER A 511 47.29 6.58 25.49
N PHE A 512 46.97 7.05 24.29
CA PHE A 512 46.36 6.21 23.25
C PHE A 512 47.37 5.46 22.38
N ARG A 513 48.58 6.01 22.24
CA ARG A 513 49.61 5.45 21.34
C ARG A 513 50.26 4.19 21.93
N GLY A 514 50.63 3.26 21.06
CA GLY A 514 51.29 2.01 21.45
C GLY A 514 51.95 1.31 20.28
N ILE A 515 52.16 -0.01 20.43
CA ILE A 515 52.45 -0.89 19.29
C ILE A 515 51.13 -1.09 18.55
N TRP A 516 51.15 -1.08 17.21
CA TRP A 516 49.95 -1.34 16.43
C TRP A 516 49.34 -2.70 16.84
N GLY A 517 48.08 -2.68 17.28
CA GLY A 517 47.32 -3.87 17.68
C GLY A 517 46.11 -4.16 16.79
N GLY A 518 45.75 -3.23 15.90
CA GLY A 518 44.56 -3.33 15.04
C GLY A 518 43.93 -1.97 14.75
N SER A 519 43.13 -1.91 13.69
CA SER A 519 42.42 -0.69 13.26
C SER A 519 40.93 -0.95 13.01
N CYS A 520 40.32 -1.95 13.67
CA CYS A 520 38.94 -2.41 13.45
C CYS A 520 37.91 -1.28 13.45
N TYR A 521 38.01 -0.34 14.40
CA TYR A 521 37.15 0.84 14.45
C TYR A 521 37.17 1.67 13.16
N GLY A 522 38.35 1.91 12.61
CA GLY A 522 38.51 2.65 11.37
C GLY A 522 38.02 1.87 10.15
N PHE A 523 38.21 0.55 10.13
CA PHE A 523 37.68 -0.32 9.08
C PHE A 523 36.16 -0.25 9.03
N ALA A 524 35.49 -0.54 10.14
CA ALA A 524 34.03 -0.59 10.21
C ALA A 524 33.42 0.77 9.82
N ALA A 525 33.95 1.87 10.37
CA ALA A 525 33.45 3.22 10.08
C ALA A 525 33.63 3.60 8.60
N SER A 526 34.81 3.31 8.03
CA SER A 526 35.08 3.65 6.63
C SER A 526 34.31 2.80 5.62
N SER A 527 34.05 1.52 5.91
CA SER A 527 33.18 0.68 5.07
C SER A 527 31.77 1.24 4.98
N PHE A 528 31.19 1.63 6.12
CA PHE A 528 29.86 2.24 6.15
C PHE A 528 29.80 3.62 5.50
N LEU A 529 30.84 4.45 5.65
CA LEU A 529 30.95 5.70 4.90
C LEU A 529 31.04 5.46 3.39
N GLY A 530 31.83 4.46 2.96
CA GLY A 530 31.95 4.12 1.55
C GLY A 530 30.65 3.62 0.92
N PHE A 531 29.82 2.93 1.71
CA PHE A 531 28.51 2.44 1.29
C PHE A 531 27.44 3.55 1.22
N ASN A 532 27.22 4.30 2.31
CA ASN A 532 26.11 5.25 2.43
C ASN A 532 26.44 6.69 1.99
N TYR A 533 27.73 7.08 2.01
CA TYR A 533 28.19 8.46 1.77
C TYR A 533 29.39 8.50 0.81
N LYS A 534 29.33 7.68 -0.25
CA LYS A 534 30.42 7.51 -1.22
C LYS A 534 30.99 8.84 -1.74
N THR A 535 30.12 9.77 -2.12
CA THR A 535 30.53 11.06 -2.69
C THR A 535 31.30 11.90 -1.67
N GLU A 536 30.76 12.04 -0.46
CA GLU A 536 31.38 12.78 0.64
C GLU A 536 32.68 12.11 1.09
N PHE A 537 32.69 10.78 1.13
CA PHE A 537 33.86 9.97 1.45
C PHE A 537 35.00 10.20 0.45
N LEU A 538 34.72 10.16 -0.86
CA LEU A 538 35.72 10.46 -1.90
C LEU A 538 36.17 11.92 -1.88
N ASN A 539 35.26 12.87 -1.62
CA ASN A 539 35.61 14.29 -1.52
C ASN A 539 36.55 14.57 -0.34
N LYS A 540 36.34 13.91 0.81
CA LYS A 540 37.22 14.03 1.98
C LYS A 540 38.58 13.38 1.73
N HIS A 541 38.64 12.37 0.85
CA HIS A 541 39.80 11.53 0.63
C HIS A 541 40.21 11.46 -0.86
N PRO A 542 40.75 12.55 -1.44
CA PRO A 542 41.10 12.61 -2.87
C PRO A 542 42.20 11.62 -3.29
N GLY A 543 42.86 10.95 -2.35
CA GLY A 543 43.85 9.89 -2.59
C GLY A 543 43.26 8.51 -2.89
N ILE A 544 41.92 8.38 -2.94
CA ILE A 544 41.21 7.16 -3.33
C ILE A 544 40.61 7.35 -4.74
N SER A 545 40.83 6.37 -5.62
CA SER A 545 40.15 6.30 -6.93
C SER A 545 38.65 6.06 -6.77
N ASN A 546 37.83 6.63 -7.66
CA ASN A 546 36.41 6.28 -7.71
C ASN A 546 36.24 4.76 -7.91
N TYR A 547 35.23 4.17 -7.27
CA TYR A 547 34.97 2.73 -7.25
C TYR A 547 33.49 2.44 -7.45
N THR A 548 33.12 1.24 -7.89
CA THR A 548 31.72 0.77 -7.75
C THR A 548 31.55 0.17 -6.36
N ASN A 549 32.38 -0.82 -6.06
CA ASN A 549 32.42 -1.57 -4.81
C ASN A 549 33.76 -1.30 -4.11
N ILE A 550 33.73 -0.93 -2.83
CA ILE A 550 34.96 -0.59 -2.09
C ILE A 550 35.88 -1.81 -1.94
N PHE A 551 35.31 -3.02 -2.01
CA PHE A 551 36.04 -4.28 -1.97
C PHE A 551 37.07 -4.40 -3.10
N GLU A 552 36.86 -3.77 -4.25
CA GLU A 552 37.79 -3.83 -5.38
C GLU A 552 39.10 -3.04 -5.15
N LEU A 553 39.11 -2.13 -4.16
CA LEU A 553 40.25 -1.28 -3.89
C LEU A 553 41.38 -2.04 -3.20
N SER A 554 42.56 -2.05 -3.82
CA SER A 554 43.77 -2.61 -3.22
C SER A 554 44.36 -1.67 -2.16
N ILE A 555 45.04 -2.24 -1.17
CA ILE A 555 45.67 -1.45 -0.09
C ILE A 555 46.75 -0.49 -0.64
N THR A 556 46.61 0.79 -0.32
CA THR A 556 47.58 1.87 -0.63
C THR A 556 47.88 2.70 0.62
N ASP A 557 48.92 3.54 0.57
CA ASP A 557 49.23 4.45 1.69
C ASP A 557 48.09 5.43 1.99
N SER A 558 47.37 5.90 0.97
CA SER A 558 46.15 6.71 1.15
C SER A 558 45.09 5.94 1.94
N ILE A 559 44.81 4.68 1.57
CA ILE A 559 43.80 3.85 2.25
C ILE A 559 44.22 3.50 3.68
N ARG A 560 45.50 3.16 3.90
CA ARG A 560 46.08 2.94 5.24
C ARG A 560 45.85 4.15 6.13
N LYS A 561 46.18 5.32 5.61
CA LYS A 561 46.04 6.59 6.31
C LYS A 561 44.60 6.84 6.70
N ILE A 562 43.64 6.59 5.80
CA ILE A 562 42.21 6.80 6.03
C ILE A 562 41.66 5.89 7.12
N ILE A 563 41.97 4.60 7.06
CA ILE A 563 41.52 3.64 8.08
C ILE A 563 42.10 4.02 9.44
N ASN A 564 43.41 4.32 9.51
CA ASN A 564 44.02 4.74 10.78
C ASN A 564 43.56 6.14 11.23
N HIS A 565 43.21 7.05 10.31
CA HIS A 565 42.61 8.35 10.61
C HIS A 565 41.25 8.16 11.27
N TYR A 566 40.42 7.22 10.81
CA TYR A 566 39.15 6.99 11.50
C TYR A 566 39.34 6.23 12.82
N TYR A 567 40.37 5.41 12.95
CA TYR A 567 40.73 4.77 14.22
C TYR A 567 40.99 5.79 15.36
N THR A 568 41.60 6.95 15.08
CA THR A 568 41.88 7.99 16.10
C THR A 568 40.62 8.71 16.60
N HIS A 569 39.47 8.62 15.90
CA HIS A 569 38.20 9.23 16.34
C HIS A 569 37.67 8.65 17.66
N GLN A 570 38.18 7.49 18.12
CA GLN A 570 37.93 6.97 19.47
C GLN A 570 38.35 7.95 20.58
N GLN A 571 39.23 8.89 20.25
CA GLN A 571 39.65 9.96 21.14
C GLN A 571 38.85 11.25 20.91
N SER A 572 37.65 11.20 20.32
CA SER A 572 36.78 12.38 20.20
C SER A 572 35.86 12.55 21.41
N GLN A 573 35.46 13.79 21.69
CA GLN A 573 34.43 14.09 22.70
C GLN A 573 33.09 13.43 22.34
N SER A 574 32.76 13.33 21.05
CA SER A 574 31.54 12.67 20.60
C SER A 574 31.57 11.17 20.83
N ASP A 575 32.71 10.50 20.63
CA ASP A 575 32.89 9.09 20.99
C ASP A 575 32.78 8.90 22.51
N ALA A 576 33.43 9.75 23.30
CA ALA A 576 33.34 9.72 24.76
C ALA A 576 31.89 9.86 25.27
N ASN A 577 31.13 10.82 24.72
CA ASN A 577 29.72 11.02 25.06
C ASN A 577 28.86 9.82 24.64
N ASN A 578 29.12 9.25 23.45
CA ASN A 578 28.40 8.08 22.97
C ASN A 578 28.68 6.85 23.85
N TRP A 579 29.93 6.67 24.26
CA TRP A 579 30.34 5.60 25.15
C TRP A 579 29.65 5.72 26.51
N ALA A 580 29.69 6.91 27.12
CA ALA A 580 29.02 7.20 28.39
C ALA A 580 27.52 6.90 28.34
N ALA A 581 26.86 7.22 27.23
CA ALA A 581 25.43 7.03 27.06
C ALA A 581 25.03 5.57 26.82
N ASN A 582 25.93 4.71 26.31
CA ASN A 582 25.52 3.39 25.80
C ASN A 582 26.26 2.18 26.37
N TYR A 583 27.41 2.35 27.02
CA TYR A 583 28.21 1.22 27.48
C TYR A 583 27.50 0.29 28.46
N ASN A 584 26.74 0.88 29.39
CA ASN A 584 25.98 0.16 30.40
C ASN A 584 24.60 -0.32 29.89
N ASN A 585 24.27 -0.10 28.61
CA ASN A 585 23.00 -0.58 28.07
C ASN A 585 23.00 -2.12 28.00
N PRO A 586 21.89 -2.77 28.35
CA PRO A 586 21.75 -4.20 28.17
C PRO A 586 21.70 -4.54 26.66
N PRO A 587 22.19 -5.73 26.24
CA PRO A 587 22.25 -6.15 24.84
C PRO A 587 20.92 -6.05 24.07
N ILE A 588 19.78 -6.24 24.74
CA ILE A 588 18.46 -6.07 24.10
C ILE A 588 18.23 -4.64 23.61
N THR A 589 18.73 -3.63 24.32
CA THR A 589 18.62 -2.23 23.90
C THR A 589 19.37 -2.02 22.60
N THR A 590 20.60 -2.52 22.51
CA THR A 590 21.43 -2.42 21.30
C THR A 590 20.81 -3.20 20.14
N LEU A 591 20.29 -4.40 20.38
CA LEU A 591 19.56 -5.18 19.37
C LEU A 591 18.38 -4.39 18.80
N ASN A 592 17.55 -3.79 19.66
CA ASN A 592 16.40 -3.00 19.24
C ASN A 592 16.81 -1.76 18.46
N GLN A 593 17.88 -1.08 18.87
CA GLN A 593 18.43 0.05 18.12
C GLN A 593 18.94 -0.36 16.73
N ILE A 594 19.57 -1.53 16.60
CA ILE A 594 20.01 -2.08 15.30
C ILE A 594 18.80 -2.41 14.43
N LYS A 595 17.78 -3.07 14.97
CA LYS A 595 16.53 -3.36 14.26
C LYS A 595 15.88 -2.07 13.74
N GLN A 596 15.79 -1.05 14.59
CA GLN A 596 15.27 0.27 14.19
C GLN A 596 16.13 0.93 13.11
N MET A 597 17.45 0.88 13.23
CA MET A 597 18.38 1.40 12.23
C MET A 597 18.18 0.71 10.87
N PHE A 598 17.96 -0.61 10.86
CA PHE A 598 17.71 -1.37 9.63
C PHE A 598 16.34 -1.11 9.02
N LEU A 599 15.31 -0.85 9.82
CA LEU A 599 13.99 -0.49 9.30
C LEU A 599 13.89 0.99 8.85
N SER A 600 14.75 1.85 9.38
CA SER A 600 14.78 3.29 9.06
C SER A 600 15.27 3.57 7.63
N GLU A 601 14.80 4.67 7.04
CA GLU A 601 15.37 5.25 5.81
C GLU A 601 16.44 6.33 6.12
N ASP A 602 16.76 6.56 7.40
CA ASP A 602 17.85 7.44 7.83
C ASP A 602 19.21 6.88 7.40
N THR A 603 20.02 7.75 6.81
CA THR A 603 21.37 7.42 6.33
C THR A 603 22.42 7.46 7.44
N ASN A 604 22.09 7.93 8.65
CA ASN A 604 22.98 7.98 9.83
C ASN A 604 23.17 6.61 10.51
N ILE A 605 23.70 5.66 9.75
CA ILE A 605 24.00 4.31 10.22
C ILE A 605 25.19 4.33 11.21
N ARG A 606 25.33 3.25 11.99
CA ARG A 606 26.29 3.16 13.10
C ARG A 606 26.92 1.78 13.16
N THR A 607 28.22 1.73 13.40
CA THR A 607 28.94 0.48 13.71
C THR A 607 28.63 0.03 15.13
N ILE A 608 29.00 -1.19 15.49
CA ILE A 608 28.84 -1.71 16.86
C ILE A 608 30.20 -2.01 17.47
N SER A 609 30.31 -1.79 18.77
CA SER A 609 31.48 -2.17 19.54
C SER A 609 31.17 -3.25 20.55
N LEU A 610 32.18 -4.09 20.75
CA LEU A 610 32.21 -5.18 21.71
C LEU A 610 33.36 -4.93 22.67
N ILE A 611 33.04 -4.86 23.96
CA ILE A 611 34.03 -4.65 25.03
C ILE A 611 34.10 -5.90 25.89
N ASN A 612 35.28 -6.49 25.97
CA ASN A 612 35.53 -7.68 26.77
C ASN A 612 35.56 -7.32 28.26
N GLN A 613 34.63 -7.90 29.01
CA GLN A 613 34.53 -7.75 30.47
C GLN A 613 35.31 -8.83 31.24
N GLN A 614 35.91 -9.80 30.53
CA GLN A 614 36.67 -10.91 31.11
C GLN A 614 38.15 -10.54 31.33
N PRO A 615 38.91 -11.32 32.12
CA PRO A 615 40.34 -11.08 32.36
C PRO A 615 41.14 -10.86 31.06
N GLY A 616 42.06 -9.89 31.09
CA GLY A 616 42.80 -9.41 29.92
C GLY A 616 42.16 -8.25 29.15
N GLY A 617 40.85 -8.00 29.29
CA GLY A 617 40.15 -6.91 28.61
C GLY A 617 40.15 -7.05 27.08
N GLY A 618 39.87 -5.95 26.38
CA GLY A 618 39.86 -5.89 24.91
C GLY A 618 38.65 -5.16 24.34
N GLY A 619 38.83 -4.57 23.17
CA GLY A 619 37.78 -3.87 22.44
C GLY A 619 37.81 -4.24 20.96
N HIS A 620 36.64 -4.32 20.34
CA HIS A 620 36.48 -4.58 18.91
C HIS A 620 35.34 -3.75 18.36
N THR A 621 35.40 -3.40 17.07
CA THR A 621 34.32 -2.70 16.37
C THR A 621 34.10 -3.36 15.03
N VAL A 622 32.84 -3.64 14.74
CA VAL A 622 32.39 -4.31 13.51
C VAL A 622 31.17 -3.61 12.93
N ALA A 623 30.84 -3.92 11.69
CA ALA A 623 29.78 -3.24 10.95
C ALA A 623 28.56 -4.17 10.80
N PRO A 624 27.45 -3.97 11.52
CA PRO A 624 26.29 -4.88 11.45
C PRO A 624 25.52 -4.72 10.13
N PHE A 625 25.13 -5.83 9.48
CA PHE A 625 24.42 -5.76 8.20
C PHE A 625 23.14 -6.61 8.11
N LYS A 626 22.92 -7.57 9.02
CA LYS A 626 21.69 -8.38 9.08
C LYS A 626 21.37 -8.77 10.53
N VAL A 627 20.09 -8.78 10.90
CA VAL A 627 19.59 -9.43 12.13
C VAL A 627 18.66 -10.57 11.76
N GLU A 628 18.81 -11.69 12.45
CA GLU A 628 17.99 -12.90 12.27
C GLU A 628 17.66 -13.51 13.62
N GLU A 629 16.41 -13.92 13.82
CA GLU A 629 16.01 -14.68 15.01
C GLU A 629 16.29 -16.18 14.80
N TYR A 630 16.71 -16.87 15.86
CA TYR A 630 16.83 -18.32 15.83
C TYR A 630 15.43 -18.94 15.71
N SER A 631 15.18 -19.66 14.61
CA SER A 631 13.88 -20.31 14.35
C SER A 631 13.42 -21.27 15.44
N ASN A 632 14.34 -21.83 16.23
CA ASN A 632 14.08 -22.79 17.29
C ASN A 632 14.27 -22.24 18.73
N VAL A 633 14.71 -20.99 18.88
CA VAL A 633 14.95 -20.37 20.19
C VAL A 633 14.46 -18.93 20.16
N PRO A 634 13.15 -18.69 20.39
CA PRO A 634 12.59 -17.35 20.45
C PRO A 634 13.33 -16.46 21.44
N GLY A 635 13.56 -15.21 21.07
CA GLY A 635 14.32 -14.25 21.85
C GLY A 635 15.85 -14.36 21.71
N ARG A 636 16.37 -15.31 20.92
CA ARG A 636 17.79 -15.39 20.59
C ARG A 636 18.02 -14.94 19.15
N TYR A 637 18.98 -14.05 18.94
CA TYR A 637 19.23 -13.39 17.66
C TYR A 637 20.68 -13.51 17.23
N ARG A 638 20.91 -13.61 15.92
CA ARG A 638 22.21 -13.36 15.27
C ARG A 638 22.22 -11.94 14.73
N ILE A 639 23.25 -11.18 15.08
CA ILE A 639 23.61 -9.93 14.42
C ILE A 639 24.81 -10.25 13.53
N TYR A 640 24.58 -10.36 12.22
CA TYR A 640 25.64 -10.58 11.25
C TYR A 640 26.41 -9.28 11.02
N VAL A 641 27.73 -9.40 10.91
CA VAL A 641 28.66 -8.27 10.91
C VAL A 641 29.76 -8.45 9.86
N TYR A 642 30.13 -7.36 9.21
CA TYR A 642 31.42 -7.26 8.53
C TYR A 642 32.50 -7.10 9.59
N ASP A 643 33.41 -8.07 9.64
CA ASP A 643 34.60 -8.04 10.49
C ASP A 643 35.86 -7.91 9.63
N SER A 644 36.66 -6.87 9.87
CA SER A 644 37.94 -6.64 9.19
C SER A 644 38.99 -7.72 9.45
N ASN A 645 38.83 -8.56 10.47
CA ASN A 645 39.67 -9.74 10.69
C ASN A 645 39.28 -10.91 9.76
N ALA A 646 38.07 -10.88 9.19
CA ALA A 646 37.54 -11.86 8.25
C ALA A 646 36.79 -11.14 7.09
N PRO A 647 37.48 -10.32 6.28
CA PRO A 647 36.88 -9.31 5.40
C PRO A 647 35.92 -9.85 4.33
N SER A 648 36.03 -11.13 3.96
CA SER A 648 35.14 -11.77 2.98
C SER A 648 34.05 -12.64 3.61
N SER A 649 33.92 -12.64 4.94
CA SER A 649 32.94 -13.45 5.65
C SER A 649 31.57 -12.77 5.66
N ASP A 650 30.57 -13.48 5.15
CA ASP A 650 29.14 -13.16 5.25
C ASP A 650 28.45 -13.91 6.40
N THR A 651 29.22 -14.71 7.14
CA THR A 651 28.76 -15.62 8.20
C THR A 651 29.31 -15.24 9.59
N SER A 652 30.03 -14.13 9.69
CA SER A 652 30.48 -13.57 10.96
C SER A 652 29.30 -12.94 11.70
N PHE A 653 29.07 -13.32 12.95
CA PHE A 653 27.94 -12.79 13.74
C PHE A 653 28.24 -12.70 15.24
N ILE A 654 27.38 -11.96 15.92
CA ILE A 654 27.28 -11.88 17.38
C ILE A 654 25.93 -12.45 17.78
N VAL A 655 25.90 -13.24 18.85
CA VAL A 655 24.66 -13.79 19.39
C VAL A 655 24.18 -12.88 20.51
N VAL A 656 22.91 -12.47 20.45
CA VAL A 656 22.22 -11.77 21.54
C VAL A 656 21.07 -12.62 22.05
N ASP A 657 21.05 -12.87 23.35
CA ASP A 657 19.89 -13.43 24.04
C ASP A 657 19.14 -12.29 24.73
N SER A 658 17.98 -11.93 24.16
CA SER A 658 17.14 -10.85 24.65
C SER A 658 16.42 -11.20 25.96
N THR A 659 16.29 -12.49 26.29
CA THR A 659 15.64 -12.94 27.54
C THR A 659 16.60 -12.92 28.71
N LEU A 660 17.86 -13.32 28.48
CA LEU A 660 18.93 -13.32 29.47
C LEU A 660 19.70 -11.99 29.54
N ASN A 661 19.47 -11.09 28.57
CA ASN A 661 20.26 -9.88 28.36
C ASN A 661 21.76 -10.16 28.28
N THR A 662 22.13 -11.18 27.50
CA THR A 662 23.53 -11.56 27.28
C THR A 662 23.89 -11.44 25.81
N TRP A 663 25.18 -11.25 25.55
CA TRP A 663 25.77 -11.38 24.23
C TRP A 663 27.01 -12.26 24.27
N VAL A 664 27.32 -12.91 23.14
CA VAL A 664 28.51 -13.72 22.93
C VAL A 664 29.01 -13.48 21.51
N ASP A 665 30.30 -13.20 21.33
CA ASP A 665 30.87 -13.13 19.97
C ASP A 665 30.95 -14.53 19.35
N SER A 666 30.75 -14.60 18.04
CA SER A 666 31.09 -15.79 17.24
C SER A 666 32.13 -15.42 16.17
N LEU A 667 33.05 -14.52 16.56
CA LEU A 667 34.14 -13.99 15.75
C LEU A 667 35.47 -14.68 16.07
N GLY A 668 35.49 -15.55 17.08
CA GLY A 668 36.68 -16.26 17.54
C GLY A 668 37.43 -15.54 18.66
N LEU A 669 36.84 -14.49 19.26
CA LEU A 669 37.44 -13.74 20.36
C LEU A 669 37.16 -14.37 21.73
N GLY A 670 36.04 -15.07 21.87
CA GLY A 670 35.64 -15.75 23.12
C GLY A 670 35.10 -14.79 24.19
N TRP A 671 34.66 -13.60 23.79
CA TRP A 671 34.09 -12.55 24.60
C TRP A 671 32.58 -12.70 24.74
N ALA A 672 32.10 -12.39 25.94
CA ALA A 672 30.69 -12.42 26.28
C ALA A 672 30.42 -11.45 27.44
N GLY A 673 29.18 -11.00 27.57
CA GLY A 673 28.80 -10.13 28.66
C GLY A 673 27.31 -9.80 28.74
N GLN A 674 26.95 -9.04 29.76
CA GLN A 674 25.62 -8.45 29.96
C GLN A 674 25.58 -6.95 29.68
N ILE A 675 26.74 -6.35 29.38
CA ILE A 675 26.97 -4.95 28.98
C ILE A 675 28.15 -4.92 28.00
N GLY A 676 28.49 -3.75 27.44
CA GLY A 676 29.65 -3.61 26.56
C GLY A 676 29.40 -4.01 25.09
N LEU A 677 28.15 -4.25 24.70
CA LEU A 677 27.72 -4.33 23.29
C LEU A 677 26.84 -3.12 22.99
N PHE A 678 27.34 -2.16 22.20
CA PHE A 678 26.62 -0.91 21.93
C PHE A 678 26.93 -0.33 20.54
N LEU A 679 26.01 0.49 20.02
CA LEU A 679 26.22 1.25 18.79
C LEU A 679 27.18 2.42 19.01
N GLU A 680 28.06 2.63 18.05
CA GLU A 680 28.95 3.78 18.00
C GLU A 680 28.23 5.07 17.61
N GLN A 681 28.97 6.18 17.60
CA GLN A 681 28.48 7.44 17.06
C GLN A 681 28.07 7.30 15.57
N PRO A 682 27.15 8.13 15.06
CA PRO A 682 26.78 8.14 13.64
C PRO A 682 27.99 8.27 12.72
N ILE A 683 27.99 7.53 11.61
CA ILE A 683 29.11 7.58 10.64
C ILE A 683 29.31 8.97 10.03
N THR A 684 28.30 9.84 10.03
CA THR A 684 28.42 11.23 9.55
C THR A 684 29.33 12.08 10.42
N ASN A 685 29.48 11.77 11.71
CA ASN A 685 30.40 12.48 12.60
C ASN A 685 31.84 12.41 12.11
N TYR A 686 32.20 11.31 11.42
CA TYR A 686 33.53 11.06 10.89
C TYR A 686 33.84 11.93 9.67
N LEU A 687 32.84 12.55 9.03
CA LEU A 687 33.06 13.50 7.93
C LEU A 687 33.54 14.87 8.44
N SER A 688 33.33 15.19 9.72
CA SER A 688 33.81 16.41 10.36
C SER A 688 35.17 16.22 11.05
N THR A 689 35.86 17.32 11.37
CA THR A 689 37.03 17.29 12.27
C THR A 689 36.54 17.11 13.70
N PRO A 690 36.90 16.01 14.39
CA PRO A 690 36.47 15.75 15.76
C PRO A 690 37.09 16.73 16.75
N VAL A 691 36.40 16.92 17.87
CA VAL A 691 36.87 17.74 19.00
C VAL A 691 37.47 16.84 20.07
N LEU A 692 38.64 17.19 20.61
CA LEU A 692 39.20 16.55 21.80
C LEU A 692 38.41 16.97 23.05
N PRO A 693 38.10 16.06 23.97
CA PRO A 693 37.44 16.39 25.21
C PRO A 693 38.35 17.17 26.17
N GLY A 694 37.72 18.05 26.94
CA GLY A 694 38.34 18.80 28.04
C GLY A 694 39.39 19.86 27.66
N GLY A 695 39.82 20.61 28.68
CA GLY A 695 41.01 21.47 28.67
C GLY A 695 41.90 21.16 29.88
N ASP A 696 43.16 21.62 29.89
CA ASP A 696 44.10 21.39 31.01
C ASP A 696 43.64 22.15 32.29
N ASN A 697 42.65 21.60 33.01
CA ASN A 697 42.22 22.11 34.32
C ASN A 697 42.86 21.27 35.44
N PRO A 698 43.43 21.90 36.49
CA PRO A 698 43.97 21.17 37.63
C PRO A 698 42.85 20.42 38.39
N ILE A 699 43.15 19.22 38.89
CA ILE A 699 42.22 18.32 39.62
C ILE A 699 41.44 19.04 40.75
N ALA A 700 42.04 20.07 41.36
CA ALA A 700 41.42 20.89 42.42
C ALA A 700 40.21 21.74 41.98
N SER A 701 39.88 21.81 40.68
CA SER A 701 38.76 22.61 40.16
C SER A 701 37.62 21.82 39.50
N VAL A 702 37.62 20.48 39.59
CA VAL A 702 36.51 19.66 39.06
C VAL A 702 35.26 19.94 39.90
N ARG A 703 34.29 20.68 39.34
CA ARG A 703 32.97 20.89 39.95
C ARG A 703 32.07 19.75 39.49
N GLY A 704 31.22 19.24 40.39
CA GLY A 704 30.33 18.10 40.13
C GLY A 704 29.52 18.24 38.83
N GLY A 705 29.40 17.11 38.12
CA GLY A 705 28.70 16.99 36.83
C GLY A 705 29.60 16.82 35.60
N SER A 706 30.91 16.57 35.75
CA SER A 706 31.84 16.29 34.65
C SER A 706 32.62 15.01 34.92
N LEU A 707 32.65 14.08 33.96
CA LEU A 707 33.46 12.86 34.03
C LEU A 707 34.94 13.23 34.20
N ILE A 708 35.59 12.65 35.20
CA ILE A 708 37.04 12.67 35.38
C ILE A 708 37.64 11.64 34.43
N GLU A 709 38.49 12.12 33.52
CA GLU A 709 39.34 11.27 32.68
C GLU A 709 40.60 10.86 33.43
N PHE A 710 40.80 9.56 33.59
CA PHE A 710 42.03 8.98 34.09
C PHE A 710 42.72 8.20 32.97
N TYR A 711 44.03 8.40 32.81
CA TYR A 711 44.85 7.64 31.87
C TYR A 711 46.05 7.05 32.59
N ALA A 712 46.39 5.80 32.28
CA ALA A 712 47.56 5.11 32.79
C ALA A 712 48.52 4.74 31.66
N GLU A 713 49.80 4.59 31.98
CA GLU A 713 50.75 4.00 31.04
C GLU A 713 50.40 2.52 30.80
N TYR A 714 50.66 2.03 29.58
CA TYR A 714 50.36 0.66 29.18
C TYR A 714 50.89 -0.38 30.17
N ASN A 715 50.04 -1.34 30.57
CA ASN A 715 50.31 -2.39 31.57
C ASN A 715 50.64 -1.89 32.99
N SER A 716 50.40 -0.62 33.32
CA SER A 716 50.52 -0.17 34.70
C SER A 716 49.42 -0.78 35.55
N GLU A 717 49.76 -1.25 36.75
CA GLU A 717 48.77 -1.60 37.76
C GLU A 717 48.27 -0.34 38.47
N TYR A 718 46.96 -0.22 38.63
CA TYR A 718 46.34 0.90 39.34
C TYR A 718 44.96 0.50 39.87
N LEU A 719 44.58 1.11 40.98
CA LEU A 719 43.26 0.94 41.61
C LEU A 719 42.79 2.29 42.14
N ILE A 720 41.63 2.73 41.68
CA ILE A 720 40.96 3.95 42.11
C ILE A 720 39.69 3.53 42.84
N THR A 721 39.65 3.78 44.14
CA THR A 721 38.54 3.39 45.01
C THR A 721 37.81 4.64 45.50
N ASN A 722 36.50 4.67 45.36
CA ASN A 722 35.68 5.75 45.88
C ASN A 722 35.41 5.57 47.40
N THR A 723 34.74 6.55 48.02
CA THR A 723 34.45 6.52 49.46
C THR A 723 33.43 5.44 49.86
N LEU A 724 32.72 4.84 48.91
CA LEU A 724 31.79 3.73 49.11
C LEU A 724 32.47 2.35 48.98
N GLY A 725 33.77 2.32 48.62
CA GLY A 725 34.54 1.09 48.44
C GLY A 725 34.46 0.50 47.03
N GLU A 726 33.73 1.13 46.11
CA GLU A 726 33.67 0.73 44.71
C GLU A 726 34.98 1.12 44.02
N SER A 727 35.49 0.26 43.14
CA SER A 727 36.80 0.46 42.52
C SER A 727 36.80 0.31 41.00
N VAL A 728 37.62 1.10 40.32
CA VAL A 728 38.04 0.84 38.93
C VAL A 728 39.54 0.67 38.87
N GLY A 729 40.04 -0.19 37.99
CA GLY A 729 41.47 -0.42 37.91
C GLY A 729 41.89 -1.54 36.97
N PHE A 730 43.19 -1.76 36.93
CA PHE A 730 43.81 -2.92 36.31
C PHE A 730 44.83 -3.47 37.30
N LEU A 731 44.64 -4.70 37.76
CA LEU A 731 45.47 -5.33 38.79
C LEU A 731 45.58 -6.83 38.48
N GLN A 732 46.78 -7.40 38.52
CA GLN A 732 47.00 -8.84 38.29
C GLN A 732 46.35 -9.35 36.99
N ASP A 733 46.60 -8.64 35.88
CA ASP A 733 46.06 -8.94 34.54
C ASP A 733 44.52 -8.95 34.43
N SER A 734 43.85 -8.43 35.46
CA SER A 734 42.39 -8.39 35.55
C SER A 734 41.90 -6.96 35.57
N VAL A 735 40.84 -6.71 34.79
CA VAL A 735 40.10 -5.45 34.82
C VAL A 735 39.24 -5.45 36.09
N ILE A 736 39.43 -4.47 36.95
CA ILE A 736 38.59 -4.24 38.13
C ILE A 736 37.59 -3.16 37.76
N PHE A 737 36.30 -3.46 37.88
CA PHE A 737 35.25 -2.54 37.48
C PHE A 737 33.98 -2.73 38.32
N ASP A 738 34.02 -2.20 39.55
CA ASP A 738 32.94 -2.24 40.53
C ASP A 738 32.24 -0.87 40.71
N LEU A 739 32.70 0.16 40.01
CA LEU A 739 32.19 1.53 40.11
C LEU A 739 31.00 1.74 39.17
N ASN A 740 29.82 1.92 39.75
CA ASN A 740 28.63 2.33 39.00
C ASN A 740 28.90 3.64 38.25
N GLU A 741 28.42 3.72 37.00
CA GLU A 741 28.50 4.91 36.11
C GLU A 741 29.88 5.24 35.49
N GLY A 742 30.97 4.57 35.90
CA GLY A 742 32.25 4.66 35.19
C GLY A 742 32.25 3.87 33.86
N PHE A 743 33.30 4.01 33.06
CA PHE A 743 33.58 3.06 31.97
C PHE A 743 35.06 3.05 31.56
N PRO A 744 35.61 1.88 31.16
CA PRO A 744 36.99 1.76 30.71
C PRO A 744 37.18 2.39 29.33
N VAL A 745 38.33 3.03 29.13
CA VAL A 745 38.82 3.44 27.81
C VAL A 745 39.64 2.29 27.26
N ILE A 746 39.08 1.56 26.30
CA ILE A 746 39.75 0.41 25.67
C ILE A 746 39.89 0.67 24.16
N PRO A 747 41.11 0.64 23.61
CA PRO A 747 41.29 0.73 22.17
C PRO A 747 40.61 -0.43 21.45
N LYS A 748 39.80 -0.13 20.43
CA LYS A 748 39.00 -1.09 19.67
C LYS A 748 39.84 -1.70 18.53
N THR A 749 40.78 -2.55 18.90
CA THR A 749 41.79 -3.16 18.01
C THR A 749 41.42 -4.55 17.51
N GLY A 750 40.43 -5.21 18.12
CA GLY A 750 40.10 -6.61 17.85
C GLY A 750 41.03 -7.60 18.54
N MET A 751 41.80 -7.15 19.53
CA MET A 751 42.72 -7.98 20.32
C MET A 751 42.52 -7.74 21.82
N PRO A 752 42.84 -8.72 22.70
CA PRO A 752 42.89 -8.50 24.13
C PRO A 752 43.87 -7.38 24.49
N HIS A 753 43.42 -6.43 25.31
CA HIS A 753 44.19 -5.27 25.71
C HIS A 753 43.63 -4.67 27.02
N PRO A 754 44.46 -4.31 28.02
CA PRO A 754 43.98 -3.70 29.25
C PRO A 754 43.43 -2.28 29.02
N PRO A 755 42.52 -1.76 29.84
CA PRO A 755 42.11 -0.36 29.72
C PRO A 755 43.29 0.61 29.80
N ILE A 756 43.37 1.56 28.85
CA ILE A 756 44.38 2.65 28.86
C ILE A 756 43.96 3.79 29.79
N GLY A 757 42.77 3.71 30.34
CA GLY A 757 42.17 4.73 31.18
C GLY A 757 40.74 4.41 31.54
N TYR A 758 40.11 5.35 32.24
CA TYR A 758 38.73 5.30 32.66
C TYR A 758 38.09 6.69 32.58
N TYR A 759 36.82 6.73 32.25
CA TYR A 759 35.95 7.86 32.59
C TYR A 759 35.25 7.53 33.91
N ILE A 760 35.35 8.46 34.86
CA ILE A 760 34.86 8.28 36.23
C ILE A 760 33.89 9.43 36.55
N PRO A 761 32.67 9.19 37.07
CA PRO A 761 31.69 10.21 37.44
C PRO A 761 32.17 11.23 38.50
#